data_AF-A0A4I7F2M8-F1
#
_entry.id   AF-A0A4I7F2M8-F1
#
_cell.length_a   1.000
_cell.length_b   1.000
_cell.length_c   1.000
_cell.angle_alpha   90.00
_cell.angle_beta   90.00
_cell.angle_gamma   90.00
#
_symmetry.space_group_name_H-M   'P 1'
#
loop_
_entity.id
_entity.type
_entity.pdbx_description
1 polymer ?
#
loop_
_entity_poly.entity_id
_entity_poly.type
_entity_poly.pdbx_seq_one_letter_code
_entity_poly.pdbx_strand_id
1 'polypeptide(L)'
;MVANPRFFNELTKEKIYQNSTFRNYAKRSLTRATPFGLFSSVGVGSFSKVSYPQQIRENYSKKVSVSGEWISSLCMMLENEDSVLLQLHLQWNQKVLELSDKYQLNNINYWGVSEQSRDILIKKTALLEFIKKLTYKSEVSVLDLVQEIQTKSPNLEIQKIIDYLRNLIISEFLFTNLRKVVINHNCLDNLIYILSSINEQTKLTTDLLQLKSCIEKYSKSELGEGILQYAEICEKMSHIFNEEKQRYLKVDLVNSYDSLLPKDLKKTLEDFVNFISRINLGKDYRNKELISYTEKFVEKYGEYVEVPIKQLLDSKLGLGIPKQNLEPYSILSSVAEQTFLSYLSKEIFKAVKNNKKEIDISNIPPELLYPNLDRFAVNQFELYCEMKNFGEQPVISIVPNTGSDMIGKSIGRFASYFLNSNIELDSRVDNVELIEFPSDNKNLNVMSSHHGHSKKLLLSYEDDFDIDSLELDFLVVGVERVNEHYKLYFRDLRTDLIVNFVTTSMLNHKSIGVFSHLARFLLTVSLEWQDNPFSLFRVIENLDFLPYIPRIKYKNIILSEEKWILSDVDKKDMSTISQWKKFFDVPSLLYFHKDDERLLIDLKNSLDVQWILKQNVDKLHFTRFDKIDGKNCEFIFGFENPRNSVYPHSVSEKTVRRIENDFYKDYVKTFSSDWIYFKLYGINSSTMPELRENLLIFTDELLAEKLVSDFHFVNYNDGGDGSIRLRFKIMNEDDFEKLRYRIIHWIDFLLNHYFCKDVSFNLYEREVERYGGIGFLTVCERMFSIDSYLVLKLFSKKVLKVDDYLSVLHSIFIYIRLLGISPKQLLKLMKDTFTQNIYRKSFKKVFPNNAKVIKEFKQYFEDQSKFDIFNEVFKSFSPIEKHFEYKNDMIHSLLHMHMNRIGIFSLNEKEYLYFVRYILEVLNNYEKYN
;
A
#
# COMPACT_ATOMS: atom_id res chain seq x y z
N MET A 1 -10.24 32.52 20.21
CA MET A 1 -9.03 33.18 19.69
C MET A 1 -8.03 32.17 19.14
N VAL A 2 -7.26 31.43 19.96
CA VAL A 2 -6.23 30.47 19.46
C VAL A 2 -6.76 29.46 18.42
N ALA A 3 -7.86 28.77 18.74
CA ALA A 3 -8.41 27.73 17.88
C ALA A 3 -9.05 28.23 16.56
N ASN A 4 -9.56 29.47 16.56
CA ASN A 4 -10.24 30.07 15.41
C ASN A 4 -10.24 31.60 15.57
N PRO A 5 -9.18 32.29 15.11
CA PRO A 5 -9.03 33.74 15.29
C PRO A 5 -10.13 34.52 14.57
N ARG A 6 -10.40 34.19 13.30
CA ARG A 6 -11.46 34.82 12.50
C ARG A 6 -12.84 34.76 13.17
N PHE A 7 -13.26 33.57 13.61
CA PHE A 7 -14.53 33.40 14.32
C PHE A 7 -14.59 34.21 15.62
N PHE A 8 -13.48 34.33 16.33
CA PHE A 8 -13.41 35.12 17.57
C PHE A 8 -13.59 36.61 17.29
N ASN A 9 -12.97 37.14 16.24
CA ASN A 9 -13.07 38.55 15.85
C ASN A 9 -14.48 38.92 15.33
N GLU A 10 -15.20 37.97 14.72
CA GLU A 10 -16.58 38.15 14.24
C GLU A 10 -17.64 37.96 15.36
N LEU A 11 -17.24 37.52 16.56
CA LEU A 11 -18.16 37.18 17.65
C LEU A 11 -18.66 38.44 18.39
N THR A 12 -19.98 38.57 18.55
CA THR A 12 -20.59 39.62 19.38
C THR A 12 -21.26 39.02 20.61
N LYS A 13 -21.40 39.78 21.72
CA LYS A 13 -22.03 39.32 22.98
C LYS A 13 -23.41 38.67 22.77
N GLU A 14 -24.23 39.24 21.88
CA GLU A 14 -25.57 38.74 21.55
C GLU A 14 -25.54 37.39 20.81
N LYS A 15 -24.50 37.13 20.01
CA LYS A 15 -24.37 35.89 19.22
C LYS A 15 -23.82 34.72 20.03
N ILE A 16 -23.14 34.94 21.15
CA ILE A 16 -22.41 33.89 21.91
C ILE A 16 -23.35 32.74 22.31
N TYR A 17 -24.50 33.07 22.90
CA TYR A 17 -25.40 32.05 23.46
C TYR A 17 -26.13 31.24 22.38
N GLN A 18 -26.48 31.88 21.26
CA GLN A 18 -27.23 31.24 20.17
C GLN A 18 -26.34 30.53 19.15
N ASN A 19 -25.05 30.86 19.08
CA ASN A 19 -24.12 30.28 18.12
C ASN A 19 -23.68 28.86 18.51
N SER A 20 -24.00 27.87 17.67
CA SER A 20 -23.65 26.46 17.92
C SER A 20 -22.14 26.20 17.94
N THR A 21 -21.35 26.93 17.16
CA THR A 21 -19.89 26.77 17.11
C THR A 21 -19.26 27.12 18.44
N PHE A 22 -19.69 28.22 19.08
CA PHE A 22 -19.20 28.58 20.41
C PHE A 22 -19.58 27.53 21.46
N ARG A 23 -20.84 27.08 21.47
CA ARG A 23 -21.30 26.02 22.40
C ARG A 23 -20.50 24.73 22.21
N ASN A 24 -20.18 24.36 20.98
CA ASN A 24 -19.37 23.17 20.69
C ASN A 24 -17.94 23.31 21.20
N TYR A 25 -17.31 24.49 21.08
CA TYR A 25 -16.01 24.75 21.69
C TYR A 25 -16.04 24.70 23.22
N ALA A 26 -17.09 25.22 23.87
CA ALA A 26 -17.26 25.13 25.32
C ALA A 26 -17.46 23.68 25.79
N LYS A 27 -18.20 22.87 25.03
CA LYS A 27 -18.34 21.43 25.32
C LYS A 27 -17.01 20.69 25.13
N ARG A 28 -16.27 21.02 24.07
CA ARG A 28 -14.94 20.48 23.81
C ARG A 28 -14.00 20.73 24.98
N SER A 29 -13.96 21.97 25.50
CA SER A 29 -13.08 22.35 26.61
C SER A 29 -13.34 21.59 27.90
N LEU A 30 -14.54 21.01 28.06
CA LEU A 30 -14.93 20.28 29.25
C LEU A 30 -14.75 18.76 29.12
N THR A 31 -14.79 18.21 27.90
CA THR A 31 -15.00 16.77 27.71
C THR A 31 -14.03 16.06 26.79
N ARG A 32 -13.27 16.77 25.95
CA ARG A 32 -12.42 16.14 24.93
C ARG A 32 -10.95 16.27 25.30
N ALA A 33 -10.28 15.14 25.50
CA ALA A 33 -8.85 15.10 25.80
C ALA A 33 -7.95 15.23 24.55
N THR A 34 -8.52 15.14 23.34
CA THR A 34 -7.78 15.22 22.07
C THR A 34 -7.02 16.56 21.92
N PRO A 35 -5.68 16.55 21.82
CA PRO A 35 -4.83 17.76 21.80
C PRO A 35 -5.20 18.76 20.71
N PHE A 36 -5.61 19.96 21.12
CA PHE A 36 -5.90 21.08 20.21
C PHE A 36 -5.84 22.44 20.93
N GLY A 37 -4.84 23.26 20.60
CA GLY A 37 -4.71 24.59 21.17
C GLY A 37 -4.53 24.54 22.69
N LEU A 38 -5.35 25.32 23.39
CA LEU A 38 -5.37 25.42 24.86
C LEU A 38 -6.49 24.59 25.51
N PHE A 39 -7.21 23.75 24.75
CA PHE A 39 -8.34 22.99 25.28
C PHE A 39 -7.92 21.76 26.09
N SER A 40 -6.74 21.21 25.83
CA SER A 40 -6.26 19.97 26.42
C SER A 40 -4.73 19.93 26.37
N SER A 41 -4.10 19.32 27.36
CA SER A 41 -2.63 19.20 27.43
C SER A 41 -2.13 17.81 27.07
N VAL A 42 -0.92 17.72 26.56
CA VAL A 42 -0.17 16.46 26.40
C VAL A 42 0.88 16.30 27.50
N GLY A 43 1.19 15.06 27.87
CA GLY A 43 2.20 14.72 28.86
C GLY A 43 2.71 13.31 28.63
N VAL A 44 3.78 12.93 29.32
CA VAL A 44 4.30 11.56 29.34
C VAL A 44 3.81 10.82 30.60
N GLY A 45 3.80 9.49 30.55
CA GLY A 45 3.41 8.67 31.69
C GLY A 45 4.28 7.43 31.86
N SER A 46 4.33 6.90 33.08
CA SER A 46 5.13 5.72 33.42
C SER A 46 4.41 4.77 34.37
N PHE A 47 4.72 3.47 34.28
CA PHE A 47 4.18 2.46 35.18
C PHE A 47 4.98 2.39 36.49
N SER A 48 4.30 2.53 37.64
CA SER A 48 4.94 2.53 38.96
C SER A 48 4.12 1.73 40.00
N LYS A 49 4.70 1.51 41.19
CA LYS A 49 4.05 0.74 42.29
C LYS A 49 3.00 1.57 43.07
N VAL A 50 2.41 2.59 42.44
CA VAL A 50 1.42 3.46 43.08
C VAL A 50 0.04 2.82 43.11
N SER A 51 -0.73 3.13 44.15
CA SER A 51 -2.17 2.86 44.23
C SER A 51 -2.93 3.93 43.44
N TYR A 52 -4.01 3.54 42.76
CA TYR A 52 -4.94 4.44 42.06
C TYR A 52 -6.16 4.70 42.95
N PRO A 53 -6.83 5.88 42.97
CA PRO A 53 -6.56 7.14 42.26
C PRO A 53 -5.19 7.77 42.52
N GLN A 54 -4.61 8.42 41.50
CA GLN A 54 -3.68 9.51 41.74
C GLN A 54 -4.23 10.81 41.16
N GLN A 55 -4.16 11.91 41.91
CA GLN A 55 -4.42 13.24 41.35
C GLN A 55 -3.32 13.59 40.35
N ILE A 56 -3.72 13.88 39.12
CA ILE A 56 -2.80 14.39 38.09
C ILE A 56 -2.33 15.76 38.55
N ARG A 57 -1.02 15.90 38.75
CA ARG A 57 -0.42 17.21 39.03
C ARG A 57 -0.42 18.04 37.76
N GLU A 58 -0.64 19.33 37.92
CA GLU A 58 -0.82 20.25 36.81
C GLU A 58 0.26 21.32 36.84
N ASN A 59 1.08 21.36 35.80
CA ASN A 59 1.96 22.48 35.52
C ASN A 59 2.01 22.65 34.00
N TYR A 60 1.27 23.63 33.51
CA TYR A 60 1.06 23.81 32.09
C TYR A 60 2.05 24.80 31.49
N SER A 61 2.66 24.41 30.37
CA SER A 61 3.49 25.27 29.54
C SER A 61 2.95 25.28 28.11
N LYS A 62 3.05 26.44 27.45
CA LYS A 62 2.66 26.58 26.04
C LYS A 62 3.85 26.27 25.15
N LYS A 63 3.67 25.43 24.14
CA LYS A 63 4.59 25.28 23.03
C LYS A 63 3.96 25.96 21.82
N VAL A 64 4.62 26.97 21.31
CA VAL A 64 4.08 27.85 20.27
C VAL A 64 5.02 27.82 19.08
N SER A 65 4.47 27.53 17.91
CA SER A 65 5.17 27.59 16.63
C SER A 65 4.35 28.38 15.62
N VAL A 66 4.97 28.79 14.53
CA VAL A 66 4.25 29.38 13.39
C VAL A 66 3.40 28.31 12.69
N SER A 67 2.30 28.73 12.08
CA SER A 67 1.45 27.85 11.30
C SER A 67 2.12 27.44 9.99
N GLY A 68 1.94 26.18 9.61
CA GLY A 68 2.36 25.62 8.33
C GLY A 68 1.80 26.36 7.12
N GLU A 69 0.55 26.82 7.19
CA GLU A 69 -0.08 27.61 6.12
C GLU A 69 0.67 28.93 5.91
N TRP A 70 0.84 29.72 6.98
CA TRP A 70 1.49 31.03 6.91
C TRP A 70 2.95 30.96 6.47
N ILE A 71 3.73 30.01 7.02
CA ILE A 71 5.15 29.88 6.68
C ILE A 71 5.34 29.42 5.22
N SER A 72 4.46 28.56 4.72
CA SER A 72 4.50 28.11 3.31
C SER A 72 4.19 29.25 2.35
N SER A 73 3.18 30.06 2.66
CA SER A 73 2.84 31.25 1.87
C SER A 73 3.97 32.27 1.86
N LEU A 74 4.65 32.47 3.00
CA LEU A 74 5.80 33.35 3.10
C LEU A 74 7.00 32.84 2.26
N CYS A 75 7.32 31.54 2.33
CA CYS A 75 8.37 30.96 1.49
C CYS A 75 8.04 31.08 0.00
N MET A 76 6.77 30.86 -0.39
CA MET A 76 6.31 31.04 -1.76
C MET A 76 6.42 32.49 -2.25
N MET A 77 6.19 33.48 -1.37
CA MET A 77 6.42 34.89 -1.68
C MET A 77 7.91 35.17 -1.92
N LEU A 78 8.79 34.62 -1.07
CA LEU A 78 10.25 34.80 -1.17
C LEU A 78 10.83 34.18 -2.45
N GLU A 79 10.37 33.00 -2.86
CA GLU A 79 10.78 32.40 -4.14
C GLU A 79 10.38 33.26 -5.35
N ASN A 80 9.40 34.16 -5.18
CA ASN A 80 8.96 35.05 -6.23
C ASN A 80 9.73 36.39 -6.30
N GLU A 81 10.59 36.70 -5.34
CA GLU A 81 11.40 37.93 -5.37
C GLU A 81 12.76 37.64 -6.02
N ASP A 82 13.07 38.28 -7.16
CA ASP A 82 14.33 38.01 -7.90
C ASP A 82 15.59 38.23 -7.05
N SER A 83 15.62 39.29 -6.23
CA SER A 83 16.74 39.60 -5.35
C SER A 83 16.98 38.52 -4.29
N VAL A 84 15.92 37.86 -3.84
CA VAL A 84 15.99 36.73 -2.90
C VAL A 84 16.38 35.47 -3.64
N LEU A 85 15.67 35.15 -4.73
CA LEU A 85 15.85 33.93 -5.51
C LEU A 85 17.30 33.75 -5.95
N LEU A 86 17.97 34.81 -6.41
CA LEU A 86 19.39 34.77 -6.81
C LEU A 86 20.33 34.30 -5.70
N GLN A 87 19.95 34.49 -4.43
CA GLN A 87 20.77 34.14 -3.26
C GLN A 87 20.32 32.81 -2.61
N LEU A 88 19.29 32.17 -3.14
CA LEU A 88 18.88 30.82 -2.74
C LEU A 88 19.74 29.76 -3.43
N HIS A 89 19.60 28.52 -2.96
CA HIS A 89 20.22 27.38 -3.59
C HIS A 89 19.18 26.40 -4.13
N LEU A 90 19.54 25.70 -5.20
CA LEU A 90 18.69 24.77 -5.94
C LEU A 90 19.18 23.34 -5.81
N GLN A 91 18.23 22.41 -5.83
CA GLN A 91 18.46 20.98 -5.94
C GLN A 91 17.45 20.37 -6.91
N TRP A 92 17.87 19.36 -7.66
CA TRP A 92 16.99 18.58 -8.54
C TRP A 92 16.00 17.74 -7.75
N ASN A 93 14.73 17.77 -8.15
CA ASN A 93 13.70 16.92 -7.53
C ASN A 93 13.90 15.46 -7.93
N GLN A 94 14.27 14.61 -6.96
CA GLN A 94 14.48 13.19 -7.19
C GLN A 94 13.21 12.43 -7.63
N LYS A 95 12.00 12.99 -7.52
CA LYS A 95 10.77 12.37 -8.05
C LYS A 95 10.68 12.42 -9.58
N VAL A 96 11.47 13.26 -10.23
CA VAL A 96 11.43 13.40 -11.69
C VAL A 96 11.84 12.08 -12.36
N LEU A 97 10.98 11.59 -13.25
CA LEU A 97 11.24 10.46 -14.12
C LEU A 97 11.98 10.94 -15.37
N GLU A 98 13.05 10.24 -15.68
CA GLU A 98 13.84 10.46 -16.88
C GLU A 98 13.39 9.52 -18.00
N LEU A 99 12.90 10.10 -19.10
CA LEU A 99 12.56 9.39 -20.34
C LEU A 99 13.64 9.65 -21.41
N SER A 100 13.60 8.96 -22.54
CA SER A 100 14.64 9.10 -23.59
C SER A 100 14.81 10.55 -24.07
N ASP A 101 13.73 11.28 -24.33
CA ASP A 101 13.74 12.65 -24.87
C ASP A 101 13.07 13.71 -23.96
N LYS A 102 12.55 13.31 -22.80
CA LYS A 102 11.74 14.14 -21.90
C LYS A 102 12.04 13.86 -20.43
N TYR A 103 11.67 14.83 -19.58
CA TYR A 103 11.47 14.62 -18.15
C TYR A 103 9.97 14.68 -17.83
N GLN A 104 9.56 13.85 -16.88
CA GLN A 104 8.18 13.79 -16.43
C GLN A 104 8.13 13.91 -14.91
N LEU A 105 7.25 14.75 -14.40
CA LEU A 105 6.92 14.83 -12.98
C LEU A 105 5.42 14.70 -12.81
N ASN A 106 5.01 13.75 -11.98
CA ASN A 106 3.62 13.51 -11.65
C ASN A 106 3.29 14.18 -10.30
N ASN A 107 2.07 14.66 -10.15
CA ASN A 107 1.53 15.27 -8.93
C ASN A 107 2.31 16.47 -8.35
N ILE A 108 2.41 17.57 -9.11
CA ILE A 108 3.05 18.80 -8.63
C ILE A 108 2.35 19.38 -7.39
N ASN A 109 3.16 19.81 -6.42
CA ASN A 109 2.75 20.29 -5.12
C ASN A 109 3.49 21.58 -4.67
N TYR A 110 3.38 22.64 -5.48
CA TYR A 110 3.97 23.93 -5.14
C TYR A 110 3.35 24.52 -3.85
N TRP A 111 4.09 24.43 -2.74
CA TRP A 111 3.74 24.88 -1.39
C TRP A 111 2.32 24.53 -0.87
N GLY A 112 1.74 23.43 -1.35
CA GLY A 112 0.45 22.94 -0.86
C GLY A 112 -0.77 23.75 -1.33
N VAL A 113 -0.61 24.56 -2.39
CA VAL A 113 -1.66 25.45 -2.93
C VAL A 113 -2.40 24.83 -4.14
N SER A 114 -1.90 23.73 -4.70
CA SER A 114 -2.43 23.16 -5.94
C SER A 114 -3.80 22.49 -5.77
N GLU A 115 -4.85 23.09 -6.34
CA GLU A 115 -6.21 22.54 -6.31
C GLU A 115 -6.39 21.24 -7.12
N GLN A 116 -5.48 20.95 -8.07
CA GLN A 116 -5.44 19.68 -8.80
C GLN A 116 -4.00 19.36 -9.20
N SER A 117 -3.46 18.29 -8.65
CA SER A 117 -2.15 17.76 -9.01
C SER A 117 -2.10 17.40 -10.51
N ARG A 118 -1.26 18.07 -11.29
CA ARG A 118 -1.10 17.83 -12.74
C ARG A 118 0.21 17.09 -13.02
N ASP A 119 0.19 16.27 -14.05
CA ASP A 119 1.40 15.65 -14.61
C ASP A 119 1.99 16.59 -15.66
N ILE A 120 3.28 16.89 -15.55
CA ILE A 120 3.99 17.74 -16.51
C ILE A 120 5.08 16.92 -17.21
N LEU A 121 5.15 17.09 -18.53
CA LEU A 121 6.26 16.61 -19.35
C LEU A 121 6.98 17.80 -19.97
N ILE A 122 8.30 17.85 -19.81
CA ILE A 122 9.17 18.84 -20.44
C ILE A 122 10.23 18.16 -21.31
N LYS A 123 10.57 18.77 -22.44
CA LYS A 123 11.58 18.24 -23.35
C LYS A 123 12.98 18.33 -22.74
N LYS A 124 13.81 17.30 -22.94
CA LYS A 124 15.25 17.36 -22.65
C LYS A 124 15.93 18.34 -23.60
N THR A 125 16.23 19.52 -23.09
CA THR A 125 17.04 20.51 -23.79
C THR A 125 18.46 20.47 -23.24
N ALA A 126 19.46 20.90 -24.03
CA ALA A 126 20.84 20.96 -23.57
C ALA A 126 20.99 21.84 -22.30
N LEU A 127 20.18 22.91 -22.18
CA LEU A 127 20.14 23.76 -21.00
C LEU A 127 19.60 23.01 -19.77
N LEU A 128 18.49 22.28 -19.91
CA LEU A 128 17.90 21.53 -18.81
C LEU A 128 18.79 20.36 -18.34
N GLU A 129 19.41 19.65 -19.28
CA GLU A 129 20.42 18.62 -18.97
C GLU A 129 21.61 19.21 -18.20
N PHE A 130 22.06 20.40 -18.61
CA PHE A 130 23.12 21.11 -17.91
C PHE A 130 22.72 21.49 -16.48
N ILE A 131 21.52 22.05 -16.29
CA ILE A 131 20.98 22.39 -14.97
C ILE A 131 20.86 21.15 -14.08
N LYS A 132 20.26 20.06 -14.59
CA LYS A 132 20.13 18.80 -13.85
C LYS A 132 21.49 18.26 -13.45
N LYS A 133 22.46 18.23 -14.37
CA LYS A 133 23.82 17.75 -14.07
C LYS A 133 24.46 18.49 -12.90
N LEU A 134 24.23 19.80 -12.80
CA LEU A 134 24.78 20.61 -11.72
C LEU A 134 24.00 20.50 -10.42
N THR A 135 22.68 20.27 -10.46
CA THR A 135 21.78 20.31 -9.29
C THR A 135 21.37 18.91 -8.77
N TYR A 136 21.73 17.85 -9.48
CA TYR A 136 21.46 16.48 -9.05
C TYR A 136 22.41 16.05 -7.95
N LYS A 137 21.86 15.79 -6.76
CA LYS A 137 22.61 15.49 -5.54
C LYS A 137 23.67 16.53 -5.18
N SER A 138 23.34 17.79 -5.41
CA SER A 138 24.22 18.91 -5.10
C SER A 138 23.37 20.14 -4.87
N GLU A 139 23.78 20.92 -3.87
CA GLU A 139 23.23 22.23 -3.59
C GLU A 139 23.99 23.26 -4.45
N VAL A 140 23.28 23.99 -5.32
CA VAL A 140 23.88 24.99 -6.22
C VAL A 140 23.24 26.34 -6.03
N SER A 141 24.05 27.38 -5.79
CA SER A 141 23.59 28.77 -5.74
C SER A 141 22.93 29.18 -7.06
N VAL A 142 21.78 29.84 -6.98
CA VAL A 142 21.09 30.35 -8.19
C VAL A 142 21.98 31.35 -8.93
N LEU A 143 22.68 32.22 -8.21
CA LEU A 143 23.60 33.19 -8.81
C LEU A 143 24.70 32.49 -9.60
N ASP A 144 25.34 31.47 -9.03
CA ASP A 144 26.43 30.74 -9.68
C ASP A 144 25.89 30.00 -10.92
N LEU A 145 24.71 29.38 -10.82
CA LEU A 145 24.07 28.73 -11.95
C LEU A 145 23.75 29.71 -13.09
N VAL A 146 23.26 30.91 -12.78
CA VAL A 146 23.00 31.97 -13.76
C VAL A 146 24.31 32.39 -14.45
N GLN A 147 25.38 32.60 -13.69
CA GLN A 147 26.70 32.97 -14.23
C GLN A 147 27.30 31.88 -15.12
N GLU A 148 27.16 30.60 -14.73
CA GLU A 148 27.59 29.45 -15.52
C GLU A 148 26.82 29.33 -16.84
N ILE A 149 25.50 29.53 -16.81
CA ILE A 149 24.65 29.55 -18.01
C ILE A 149 25.05 30.71 -18.92
N GLN A 150 25.25 31.91 -18.38
CA GLN A 150 25.69 33.07 -19.17
C GLN A 150 27.06 32.87 -19.79
N THR A 151 28.00 32.26 -19.08
CA THR A 151 29.34 31.97 -19.60
C THR A 151 29.28 31.06 -20.83
N LYS A 152 28.38 30.06 -20.82
CA LYS A 152 28.15 29.15 -21.95
C LYS A 152 27.24 29.72 -23.03
N SER A 153 26.44 30.73 -22.71
CA SER A 153 25.50 31.36 -23.64
C SER A 153 25.40 32.88 -23.38
N PRO A 154 26.41 33.67 -23.80
CA PRO A 154 26.51 35.10 -23.45
C PRO A 154 25.37 35.97 -23.99
N ASN A 155 24.71 35.51 -25.04
CA ASN A 155 23.59 36.23 -25.67
C ASN A 155 22.25 36.02 -24.93
N LEU A 156 22.20 35.15 -23.92
CA LEU A 156 20.98 34.89 -23.16
C LEU A 156 20.83 35.92 -22.04
N GLU A 157 19.71 36.65 -22.08
CA GLU A 157 19.37 37.66 -21.08
C GLU A 157 19.17 37.03 -19.68
N ILE A 158 19.74 37.65 -18.65
CA ILE A 158 19.67 37.18 -17.26
C ILE A 158 18.23 36.94 -16.83
N GLN A 159 17.33 37.89 -17.11
CA GLN A 159 15.94 37.79 -16.70
C GLN A 159 15.27 36.53 -17.28
N LYS A 160 15.57 36.17 -18.53
CA LYS A 160 15.02 34.95 -19.15
C LYS A 160 15.54 33.68 -18.48
N ILE A 161 16.77 33.68 -17.99
CA ILE A 161 17.33 32.56 -17.23
C ILE A 161 16.60 32.45 -15.90
N ILE A 162 16.42 33.56 -15.18
CA ILE A 162 15.71 33.60 -13.90
C ILE A 162 14.26 33.13 -14.07
N ASP A 163 13.54 33.65 -15.07
CA ASP A 163 12.16 33.24 -15.39
C ASP A 163 12.09 31.74 -15.73
N TYR A 164 13.08 31.21 -16.43
CA TYR A 164 13.15 29.78 -16.75
C TYR A 164 13.37 28.93 -15.48
N LEU A 165 14.31 29.30 -14.61
CA LEU A 165 14.54 28.62 -13.34
C LEU A 165 13.30 28.69 -12.43
N ARG A 166 12.66 29.85 -12.35
CA ARG A 166 11.41 30.05 -11.61
C ARG A 166 10.29 29.13 -12.11
N ASN A 167 10.14 28.98 -13.42
CA ASN A 167 9.18 28.02 -13.99
C ASN A 167 9.51 26.58 -13.60
N LEU A 168 10.79 26.19 -13.55
CA LEU A 168 11.20 24.86 -13.07
C LEU A 168 10.94 24.67 -11.57
N ILE A 169 11.01 25.73 -10.76
CA ILE A 169 10.68 25.71 -9.32
C ILE A 169 9.16 25.58 -9.11
N ILE A 170 8.35 26.39 -9.80
CA ILE A 170 6.88 26.35 -9.74
C ILE A 170 6.35 24.99 -10.21
N SER A 171 7.01 24.40 -11.22
CA SER A 171 6.70 23.04 -11.69
C SER A 171 7.41 21.93 -10.92
N GLU A 172 8.11 22.26 -9.83
CA GLU A 172 8.83 21.35 -8.93
C GLU A 172 9.88 20.44 -9.58
N PHE A 173 10.41 20.75 -10.76
CA PHE A 173 11.61 20.06 -11.26
C PHE A 173 12.84 20.43 -10.42
N LEU A 174 12.83 21.62 -9.83
CA LEU A 174 13.82 22.09 -8.88
C LEU A 174 13.15 22.45 -7.55
N PHE A 175 13.86 22.19 -6.46
CA PHE A 175 13.52 22.71 -5.13
C PHE A 175 14.51 23.80 -4.74
N THR A 176 14.03 24.83 -4.05
CA THR A 176 14.90 25.77 -3.35
C THR A 176 15.20 25.28 -1.93
N ASN A 177 16.31 25.72 -1.35
CA ASN A 177 16.67 25.43 0.03
C ASN A 177 15.63 25.96 1.05
N LEU A 178 14.66 26.80 0.65
CA LEU A 178 13.53 27.16 1.52
C LEU A 178 12.67 25.94 1.89
N ARG A 179 12.65 24.87 1.11
CA ARG A 179 11.92 23.64 1.47
C ARG A 179 12.45 23.00 2.76
N LYS A 180 13.68 23.30 3.19
CA LYS A 180 14.26 22.90 4.49
C LYS A 180 13.49 23.46 5.68
N VAL A 181 12.86 24.63 5.50
CA VAL A 181 12.13 25.36 6.55
C VAL A 181 11.08 24.48 7.23
N VAL A 182 10.42 23.61 6.48
CA VAL A 182 9.22 22.87 6.93
C VAL A 182 9.46 21.38 7.20
N ILE A 183 10.72 20.94 7.24
CA ILE A 183 11.09 19.53 7.47
C ILE A 183 10.99 19.14 8.95
N ASN A 184 11.20 20.09 9.86
CA ASN A 184 11.22 19.87 11.30
C ASN A 184 10.39 20.92 12.06
N HIS A 185 10.39 20.87 13.39
CA HIS A 185 9.56 21.74 14.24
C HIS A 185 10.05 23.19 14.38
N ASN A 186 11.27 23.50 13.93
CA ASN A 186 11.93 24.80 14.13
C ASN A 186 11.80 25.72 12.89
N CYS A 187 10.63 25.73 12.24
CA CYS A 187 10.47 26.38 10.95
C CYS A 187 10.87 27.86 10.94
N LEU A 188 10.46 28.61 11.96
CA LEU A 188 10.81 30.04 12.04
C LEU A 188 12.32 30.26 12.16
N ASP A 189 13.01 29.44 12.94
CA ASP A 189 14.47 29.53 13.11
C ASP A 189 15.22 29.17 11.84
N ASN A 190 14.78 28.11 11.14
CA ASN A 190 15.35 27.71 9.86
C ASN A 190 15.19 28.81 8.81
N LEU A 191 14.01 29.46 8.77
CA LEU A 191 13.78 30.58 7.85
C LEU A 191 14.66 31.78 8.19
N ILE A 192 14.76 32.16 9.47
CA ILE A 192 15.64 33.26 9.92
C ILE A 192 17.09 32.96 9.56
N TYR A 193 17.54 31.72 9.74
CA TYR A 193 18.89 31.29 9.39
C TYR A 193 19.16 31.49 7.89
N ILE A 194 18.28 31.00 7.01
CA ILE A 194 18.41 31.17 5.56
C ILE A 194 18.41 32.67 5.21
N LEU A 195 17.45 33.44 5.71
CA LEU A 195 17.34 34.88 5.41
C LEU A 195 18.52 35.69 5.96
N SER A 196 19.19 35.24 7.02
CA SER A 196 20.37 35.93 7.58
C SER A 196 21.57 35.92 6.63
N SER A 197 21.63 34.95 5.71
CA SER A 197 22.63 34.88 4.64
C SER A 197 22.26 35.67 3.38
N ILE A 198 21.05 36.22 3.29
CA ILE A 198 20.55 36.92 2.11
C ILE A 198 20.67 38.44 2.29
N ASN A 199 21.42 39.08 1.39
CA ASN A 199 21.53 40.53 1.32
C ASN A 199 20.17 41.15 0.98
N GLU A 200 19.88 42.35 1.50
CA GLU A 200 18.61 43.11 1.33
C GLU A 200 17.39 42.63 2.15
N GLN A 201 17.43 41.44 2.75
CA GLN A 201 16.33 40.94 3.60
C GLN A 201 16.48 41.29 5.10
N THR A 202 17.37 42.23 5.44
CA THR A 202 17.67 42.63 6.82
C THR A 202 16.43 43.10 7.59
N LYS A 203 15.50 43.79 6.93
CA LYS A 203 14.24 44.24 7.53
C LYS A 203 13.35 43.05 7.90
N LEU A 204 13.07 42.14 6.96
CA LEU A 204 12.24 40.96 7.22
C LEU A 204 12.86 40.08 8.29
N THR A 205 14.17 39.82 8.23
CA THR A 205 14.90 39.06 9.27
C THR A 205 14.75 39.71 10.64
N THR A 206 14.84 41.05 10.73
CA THR A 206 14.64 41.79 11.98
C THR A 206 13.20 41.66 12.48
N ASP A 207 12.21 41.79 11.60
CA ASP A 207 10.79 41.65 11.95
C ASP A 207 10.48 40.23 12.45
N LEU A 208 11.05 39.20 11.83
CA LEU A 208 10.93 37.80 12.26
C LEU A 208 11.63 37.52 13.60
N LEU A 209 12.79 38.12 13.87
CA LEU A 209 13.47 38.04 15.16
C LEU A 209 12.65 38.70 16.29
N GLN A 210 12.05 39.87 16.01
CA GLN A 210 11.13 40.52 16.94
C GLN A 210 9.89 39.67 17.19
N LEU A 211 9.33 39.09 16.12
CA LEU A 211 8.19 38.18 16.20
C LEU A 211 8.52 36.97 17.08
N LYS A 212 9.70 36.35 16.90
CA LYS A 212 10.19 35.26 17.75
C LYS A 212 10.21 35.66 19.23
N SER A 213 10.74 36.84 19.56
CA SER A 213 10.74 37.35 20.94
C SER A 213 9.32 37.54 21.50
N CYS A 214 8.39 38.05 20.69
CA CYS A 214 6.98 38.18 21.08
C CYS A 214 6.34 36.81 21.35
N ILE A 215 6.60 35.81 20.49
CA ILE A 215 6.12 34.43 20.66
C ILE A 215 6.68 33.81 21.94
N GLU A 216 7.97 33.99 22.24
CA GLU A 216 8.59 33.51 23.47
C GLU A 216 7.97 34.14 24.73
N LYS A 217 7.66 35.44 24.70
CA LYS A 217 6.96 36.13 25.79
C LYS A 217 5.53 35.57 25.98
N TYR A 218 4.79 35.40 24.89
CA TYR A 218 3.46 34.78 24.94
C TYR A 218 3.51 33.34 25.44
N SER A 219 4.53 32.56 25.06
CA SER A 219 4.72 31.19 25.52
C SER A 219 4.88 31.10 27.05
N LYS A 220 5.52 32.10 27.67
CA LYS A 220 5.76 32.18 29.12
C LYS A 220 4.62 32.79 29.94
N SER A 221 3.62 33.44 29.31
CA SER A 221 2.51 34.03 30.06
C SER A 221 1.57 32.96 30.64
N GLU A 222 0.80 33.31 31.67
CA GLU A 222 -0.18 32.40 32.24
C GLU A 222 -1.37 32.15 31.29
N LEU A 223 -2.11 31.07 31.52
CA LEU A 223 -3.32 30.77 30.76
C LEU A 223 -4.40 31.81 31.07
N GLY A 224 -4.97 32.42 30.03
CA GLY A 224 -5.97 33.48 30.15
C GLY A 224 -5.39 34.90 30.06
N GLU A 225 -4.17 35.12 30.56
CA GLU A 225 -3.56 36.46 30.61
C GLU A 225 -2.88 36.90 29.30
N GLY A 226 -2.56 35.96 28.41
CA GLY A 226 -1.85 36.24 27.15
C GLY A 226 -2.72 36.75 25.98
N ILE A 227 -3.96 37.21 26.21
CA ILE A 227 -4.91 37.49 25.10
C ILE A 227 -4.42 38.63 24.20
N LEU A 228 -4.06 39.77 24.79
CA LEU A 228 -3.58 40.95 24.04
C LEU A 228 -2.27 40.64 23.30
N GLN A 229 -1.33 39.97 23.97
CA GLN A 229 -0.06 39.54 23.38
C GLN A 229 -0.26 38.68 22.13
N TYR A 230 -1.20 37.72 22.16
CA TYR A 230 -1.51 36.89 21.00
C TYR A 230 -2.10 37.70 19.85
N ALA A 231 -2.98 38.66 20.15
CA ALA A 231 -3.59 39.53 19.15
C ALA A 231 -2.53 40.41 18.46
N GLU A 232 -1.64 41.03 19.24
CA GLU A 232 -0.49 41.80 18.73
C GLU A 232 0.42 40.95 17.83
N ILE A 233 0.68 39.69 18.21
CA ILE A 233 1.45 38.76 17.38
C ILE A 233 0.74 38.52 16.04
N CYS A 234 -0.57 38.25 16.06
CA CYS A 234 -1.34 38.03 14.83
C CYS A 234 -1.36 39.28 13.94
N GLU A 235 -1.48 40.47 14.52
CA GLU A 235 -1.41 41.74 13.78
C GLU A 235 -0.04 41.91 13.11
N LYS A 236 1.05 41.74 13.87
CA LYS A 236 2.42 41.77 13.30
C LYS A 236 2.60 40.76 12.17
N MET A 237 2.13 39.53 12.35
CA MET A 237 2.22 38.50 11.30
C MET A 237 1.40 38.86 10.06
N SER A 238 0.24 39.50 10.23
CA SER A 238 -0.58 39.98 9.11
C SER A 238 0.09 41.09 8.29
N HIS A 239 0.91 41.94 8.93
CA HIS A 239 1.70 42.96 8.24
C HIS A 239 2.87 42.38 7.45
N ILE A 240 3.46 41.28 7.92
CA ILE A 240 4.50 40.55 7.19
C ILE A 240 3.88 39.81 6.00
N PHE A 241 2.85 39.00 6.26
CA PHE A 241 2.09 38.30 5.24
C PHE A 241 0.65 38.05 5.71
N ASN A 242 -0.31 38.60 4.97
CA ASN A 242 -1.72 38.50 5.33
C ASN A 242 -2.36 37.20 4.81
N GLU A 243 -2.40 36.17 5.65
CA GLU A 243 -3.07 34.90 5.37
C GLU A 243 -4.60 35.00 5.53
N GLU A 244 -5.37 34.57 4.53
CA GLU A 244 -6.83 34.80 4.42
C GLU A 244 -7.64 34.21 5.59
N LYS A 245 -7.20 33.05 6.12
CA LYS A 245 -7.84 32.37 7.25
C LYS A 245 -7.37 32.90 8.61
N GLN A 246 -6.40 33.81 8.65
CA GLN A 246 -5.80 34.37 9.86
C GLN A 246 -5.27 33.32 10.86
N ARG A 247 -4.82 32.17 10.34
CA ARG A 247 -4.26 31.07 11.14
C ARG A 247 -2.74 31.18 11.17
N TYR A 248 -2.25 32.00 12.09
CA TYR A 248 -0.83 32.36 12.13
C TYR A 248 0.02 31.47 13.04
N LEU A 249 -0.54 31.00 14.16
CA LEU A 249 0.19 30.23 15.17
C LEU A 249 -0.44 28.85 15.39
N LYS A 250 0.42 27.88 15.68
CA LYS A 250 0.08 26.59 16.26
C LYS A 250 0.48 26.63 17.74
N VAL A 251 -0.44 26.21 18.61
CA VAL A 251 -0.21 26.16 20.06
C VAL A 251 -0.56 24.76 20.56
N ASP A 252 0.40 24.14 21.23
CA ASP A 252 0.22 22.89 21.96
C ASP A 252 0.44 23.15 23.46
N LEU A 253 -0.46 22.64 24.30
CA LEU A 253 -0.34 22.74 25.74
C LEU A 253 0.37 21.49 26.28
N VAL A 254 1.42 21.67 27.08
CA VAL A 254 2.20 20.57 27.66
C VAL A 254 2.05 20.58 29.17
N ASN A 255 1.74 19.43 29.76
CA ASN A 255 1.82 19.21 31.21
C ASN A 255 3.22 18.69 31.54
N SER A 256 3.94 19.41 32.39
CA SER A 256 5.33 19.08 32.76
C SER A 256 5.46 17.96 33.80
N TYR A 257 4.34 17.50 34.38
CA TYR A 257 4.35 16.38 35.31
C TYR A 257 4.03 15.05 34.61
N ASP A 258 4.86 14.05 34.90
CA ASP A 258 4.61 12.67 34.47
C ASP A 258 3.35 12.11 35.15
N SER A 259 2.53 11.41 34.36
CA SER A 259 1.38 10.66 34.87
C SER A 259 1.83 9.26 35.31
N LEU A 260 1.61 8.88 36.57
CA LEU A 260 1.98 7.55 37.06
C LEU A 260 0.78 6.60 37.00
N LEU A 261 0.99 5.42 36.42
CA LEU A 261 -0.02 4.37 36.27
C LEU A 261 0.33 3.12 37.09
N PRO A 262 -0.67 2.39 37.64
CA PRO A 262 -0.42 1.15 38.37
C PRO A 262 0.22 0.07 37.49
N LYS A 263 1.19 -0.67 38.04
CA LYS A 263 1.86 -1.77 37.32
C LYS A 263 0.91 -2.89 36.87
N ASP A 264 -0.16 -3.16 37.60
CA ASP A 264 -1.12 -4.24 37.27
C ASP A 264 -1.91 -3.94 35.98
N LEU A 265 -2.03 -2.66 35.62
CA LEU A 265 -2.65 -2.22 34.37
C LEU A 265 -1.89 -2.76 33.15
N LYS A 266 -0.56 -2.79 33.24
CA LYS A 266 0.30 -3.32 32.17
C LYS A 266 -0.07 -4.75 31.83
N LYS A 267 -0.20 -5.62 32.83
CA LYS A 267 -0.54 -7.04 32.62
C LYS A 267 -1.93 -7.21 32.02
N THR A 268 -2.90 -6.40 32.48
CA THR A 268 -4.27 -6.40 31.95
C THR A 268 -4.31 -6.05 30.46
N LEU A 269 -3.56 -5.02 30.06
CA LEU A 269 -3.45 -4.60 28.67
C LEU A 269 -2.69 -5.63 27.81
N GLU A 270 -1.58 -6.19 28.31
CA GLU A 270 -0.85 -7.27 27.63
C GLU A 270 -1.74 -8.50 27.40
N ASP A 271 -2.54 -8.91 28.38
CA ASP A 271 -3.48 -10.03 28.26
C ASP A 271 -4.61 -9.74 27.26
N PHE A 272 -5.02 -8.48 27.12
CA PHE A 272 -5.98 -8.06 26.12
C PHE A 272 -5.38 -8.06 24.71
N VAL A 273 -4.18 -7.50 24.54
CA VAL A 273 -3.45 -7.53 23.26
C VAL A 273 -3.20 -8.97 22.80
N ASN A 274 -2.80 -9.84 23.73
CA ASN A 274 -2.65 -11.28 23.47
C ASN A 274 -3.96 -12.01 23.15
N PHE A 275 -5.11 -11.46 23.56
CA PHE A 275 -6.41 -12.01 23.25
C PHE A 275 -6.85 -11.59 21.85
N ILE A 276 -6.83 -10.28 21.54
CA ILE A 276 -7.22 -9.78 20.21
C ILE A 276 -6.31 -10.31 19.11
N SER A 277 -5.04 -10.60 19.42
CA SER A 277 -4.10 -11.21 18.47
C SER A 277 -4.47 -12.63 18.05
N ARG A 278 -5.25 -13.35 18.86
CA ARG A 278 -5.73 -14.70 18.55
C ARG A 278 -7.01 -14.70 17.74
N ILE A 279 -7.71 -13.57 17.65
CA ILE A 279 -9.00 -13.50 16.96
C ILE A 279 -8.75 -13.59 15.44
N ASN A 280 -9.33 -14.60 14.79
CA ASN A 280 -9.08 -14.90 13.39
C ASN A 280 -9.90 -13.98 12.47
N LEU A 281 -9.48 -12.73 12.29
CA LEU A 281 -10.19 -11.73 11.46
C LEU A 281 -9.34 -11.11 10.35
N GLY A 282 -8.01 -11.33 10.35
CA GLY A 282 -7.08 -10.47 9.60
C GLY A 282 -6.31 -11.09 8.43
N LYS A 283 -6.43 -12.39 8.11
CA LYS A 283 -5.51 -13.00 7.11
C LYS A 283 -5.72 -12.48 5.68
N ASP A 284 -6.95 -12.16 5.34
CA ASP A 284 -7.35 -11.88 3.96
C ASP A 284 -7.73 -10.40 3.76
N TYR A 285 -7.58 -9.56 4.79
CA TYR A 285 -7.83 -8.14 4.65
C TYR A 285 -6.69 -7.47 3.89
N ARG A 286 -6.82 -7.48 2.57
CA ARG A 286 -5.93 -6.79 1.66
C ARG A 286 -6.64 -5.59 1.06
N ASN A 287 -5.89 -4.51 0.83
CA ASN A 287 -6.43 -3.37 0.12
C ASN A 287 -6.83 -3.82 -1.29
N LYS A 288 -8.12 -3.75 -1.66
CA LYS A 288 -8.64 -4.16 -2.98
C LYS A 288 -7.89 -3.53 -4.15
N GLU A 289 -7.53 -2.25 -4.02
CA GLU A 289 -6.73 -1.53 -5.00
C GLU A 289 -5.36 -2.20 -5.18
N LEU A 290 -4.71 -2.56 -4.06
CA LEU A 290 -3.42 -3.22 -4.06
C LEU A 290 -3.49 -4.66 -4.58
N ILE A 291 -4.58 -5.40 -4.31
CA ILE A 291 -4.80 -6.75 -4.87
C ILE A 291 -4.82 -6.65 -6.40
N SER A 292 -5.71 -5.83 -6.96
CA SER A 292 -5.83 -5.67 -8.41
C SER A 292 -4.53 -5.15 -9.03
N TYR A 293 -3.81 -4.26 -8.34
CA TYR A 293 -2.52 -3.76 -8.80
C TYR A 293 -1.43 -4.84 -8.79
N THR A 294 -1.40 -5.68 -7.75
CA THR A 294 -0.45 -6.79 -7.62
C THR A 294 -0.73 -7.87 -8.68
N GLU A 295 -2.00 -8.17 -8.94
CA GLU A 295 -2.39 -9.10 -10.02
C GLU A 295 -1.92 -8.59 -11.38
N LYS A 296 -2.10 -7.29 -11.68
CA LYS A 296 -1.57 -6.67 -12.90
C LYS A 296 -0.05 -6.68 -12.96
N PHE A 297 0.63 -6.52 -11.82
CA PHE A 297 2.08 -6.66 -11.74
C PHE A 297 2.51 -8.07 -12.12
N VAL A 298 1.91 -9.10 -11.53
CA VAL A 298 2.21 -10.50 -11.83
C VAL A 298 1.88 -10.83 -13.28
N GLU A 299 0.77 -10.32 -13.81
CA GLU A 299 0.36 -10.53 -15.21
C GLU A 299 1.36 -9.92 -16.19
N LYS A 300 1.83 -8.69 -15.93
CA LYS A 300 2.73 -7.96 -16.83
C LYS A 300 4.20 -8.38 -16.69
N TYR A 301 4.66 -8.59 -15.46
CA TYR A 301 6.08 -8.75 -15.14
C TYR A 301 6.45 -10.15 -14.64
N GLY A 302 5.49 -10.92 -14.14
CA GLY A 302 5.75 -12.21 -13.49
C GLY A 302 6.33 -12.05 -12.08
N GLU A 303 6.75 -13.17 -11.49
CA GLU A 303 7.28 -13.22 -10.11
C GLU A 303 8.81 -13.18 -10.00
N TYR A 304 9.53 -13.26 -11.13
CA TYR A 304 10.99 -13.42 -11.17
C TYR A 304 11.76 -12.12 -11.41
N VAL A 305 11.04 -10.99 -11.51
CA VAL A 305 11.63 -9.69 -11.81
C VAL A 305 11.28 -8.66 -10.76
N GLU A 306 12.14 -7.67 -10.66
CA GLU A 306 11.88 -6.44 -9.94
C GLU A 306 11.93 -5.26 -10.91
N VAL A 307 11.10 -4.25 -10.67
CA VAL A 307 10.93 -3.11 -11.57
C VAL A 307 11.30 -1.83 -10.82
N PRO A 308 12.12 -0.93 -11.37
CA PRO A 308 12.38 0.39 -10.77
C PRO A 308 11.08 1.14 -10.48
N ILE A 309 10.95 1.70 -9.28
CA ILE A 309 9.67 2.25 -8.83
C ILE A 309 9.14 3.38 -9.72
N LYS A 310 10.03 4.27 -10.18
CA LYS A 310 9.67 5.37 -11.09
C LYS A 310 9.11 4.85 -12.42
N GLN A 311 9.66 3.75 -12.92
CA GLN A 311 9.20 3.09 -14.14
C GLN A 311 7.87 2.39 -13.92
N LEU A 312 7.70 1.70 -12.79
CA LEU A 312 6.46 0.98 -12.47
C LEU A 312 5.26 1.92 -12.36
N LEU A 313 5.43 3.05 -11.68
CA LEU A 313 4.35 4.02 -11.42
C LEU A 313 4.05 4.94 -12.62
N ASP A 314 4.89 4.91 -13.66
CA ASP A 314 4.58 5.61 -14.90
C ASP A 314 3.51 4.85 -15.72
N SER A 315 2.56 5.59 -16.29
CA SER A 315 1.44 4.99 -17.02
C SER A 315 1.81 4.49 -18.42
N LYS A 316 2.93 4.95 -19.00
CA LYS A 316 3.38 4.55 -20.33
C LYS A 316 4.40 3.41 -20.27
N LEU A 317 5.35 3.48 -19.34
CA LEU A 317 6.37 2.45 -19.13
C LEU A 317 5.84 1.30 -18.25
N GLY A 318 5.09 1.67 -17.22
CA GLY A 318 4.72 0.82 -16.11
C GLY A 318 3.28 0.34 -16.11
N LEU A 319 2.72 0.18 -14.92
CA LEU A 319 1.29 -0.02 -14.69
C LEU A 319 0.55 1.29 -14.43
N GLY A 320 1.30 2.39 -14.27
CA GLY A 320 0.77 3.64 -13.75
C GLY A 320 0.56 3.58 -12.24
N ILE A 321 0.00 4.66 -11.72
CA ILE A 321 -0.38 4.77 -10.32
C ILE A 321 -1.60 3.87 -10.06
N PRO A 322 -1.66 3.15 -8.92
CA PRO A 322 -2.85 2.41 -8.52
C PRO A 322 -4.11 3.29 -8.61
N LYS A 323 -5.18 2.75 -9.22
CA LYS A 323 -6.44 3.49 -9.39
C LYS A 323 -7.22 3.47 -8.07
N GLN A 324 -7.52 4.66 -7.56
CA GLN A 324 -8.39 4.82 -6.40
C GLN A 324 -9.82 4.43 -6.78
N ASN A 325 -10.31 3.32 -6.24
CA ASN A 325 -11.74 3.04 -6.26
C ASN A 325 -12.38 3.92 -5.18
N LEU A 326 -13.09 4.97 -5.61
CA LEU A 326 -13.90 5.85 -4.74
C LEU A 326 -15.21 5.20 -4.27
N GLU A 327 -15.45 3.94 -4.62
CA GLU A 327 -16.60 3.17 -4.15
C GLU A 327 -16.61 3.15 -2.61
N PRO A 328 -17.74 3.48 -1.95
CA PRO A 328 -17.85 3.35 -0.50
C PRO A 328 -17.50 1.91 -0.15
N TYR A 329 -16.50 1.75 0.71
CA TYR A 329 -15.86 0.51 1.11
C TYR A 329 -16.89 -0.61 1.39
N SER A 330 -17.35 -1.33 0.36
CA SER A 330 -17.96 -2.63 0.50
C SER A 330 -16.81 -3.59 0.74
N ILE A 331 -16.32 -3.59 1.98
CA ILE A 331 -15.30 -4.52 2.46
C ILE A 331 -15.86 -5.91 2.15
N LEU A 332 -15.17 -6.68 1.30
CA LEU A 332 -15.45 -8.11 1.20
C LEU A 332 -15.11 -8.66 2.57
N SER A 333 -16.12 -8.85 3.40
CA SER A 333 -15.93 -9.48 4.70
C SER A 333 -15.45 -10.89 4.44
N SER A 334 -14.29 -11.24 5.00
CA SER A 334 -13.79 -12.60 4.92
C SER A 334 -14.82 -13.56 5.53
N VAL A 335 -14.79 -14.84 5.14
CA VAL A 335 -15.67 -15.86 5.75
C VAL A 335 -15.51 -15.85 7.27
N ALA A 336 -14.30 -15.60 7.77
CA ALA A 336 -14.02 -15.50 9.19
C ALA A 336 -14.67 -14.27 9.84
N GLU A 337 -14.61 -13.10 9.20
CA GLU A 337 -15.33 -11.89 9.65
C GLU A 337 -16.84 -12.09 9.71
N GLN A 338 -17.43 -12.69 8.67
CA GLN A 338 -18.87 -12.97 8.64
C GLN A 338 -19.28 -13.93 9.76
N THR A 339 -18.45 -14.95 10.00
CA THR A 339 -18.68 -15.93 11.07
C THR A 339 -18.62 -15.24 12.44
N PHE A 340 -17.64 -14.36 12.66
CA PHE A 340 -17.48 -13.62 13.91
C PHE A 340 -18.60 -12.59 14.12
N LEU A 341 -19.00 -11.87 13.06
CA LEU A 341 -20.12 -10.93 13.08
C LEU A 341 -21.43 -11.64 13.42
N SER A 342 -21.65 -12.85 12.87
CA SER A 342 -22.79 -13.71 13.21
C SER A 342 -22.77 -14.12 14.68
N TYR A 343 -21.60 -14.47 15.23
CA TYR A 343 -21.43 -14.75 16.66
C TYR A 343 -21.78 -13.53 17.53
N LEU A 344 -21.18 -12.36 17.26
CA LEU A 344 -21.47 -11.14 18.02
C LEU A 344 -22.95 -10.76 17.95
N SER A 345 -23.56 -10.86 16.77
CA SER A 345 -25.00 -10.58 16.58
C SER A 345 -25.87 -11.49 17.45
N LYS A 346 -25.52 -12.78 17.58
CA LYS A 346 -26.22 -13.73 18.46
C LYS A 346 -26.05 -13.38 19.94
N GLU A 347 -24.85 -13.00 20.37
CA GLU A 347 -24.59 -12.61 21.76
C GLU A 347 -25.31 -11.30 22.12
N ILE A 348 -25.32 -10.32 21.21
CA ILE A 348 -26.11 -9.09 21.37
C ILE A 348 -27.59 -9.41 21.48
N PHE A 349 -28.13 -10.25 20.60
CA PHE A 349 -29.54 -10.65 20.67
C PHE A 349 -29.88 -11.33 22.01
N LYS A 350 -29.03 -12.24 22.50
CA LYS A 350 -29.20 -12.86 23.82
C LYS A 350 -29.18 -11.84 24.94
N ALA A 351 -28.28 -10.86 24.90
CA ALA A 351 -28.19 -9.82 25.91
C ALA A 351 -29.45 -8.96 25.93
N VAL A 352 -29.87 -8.45 24.77
CA VAL A 352 -31.10 -7.65 24.61
C VAL A 352 -32.32 -8.42 25.09
N LYS A 353 -32.49 -9.68 24.68
CA LYS A 353 -33.62 -10.53 25.10
C LYS A 353 -33.69 -10.73 26.62
N ASN A 354 -32.54 -10.73 27.29
CA ASN A 354 -32.43 -10.91 28.74
C ASN A 354 -32.31 -9.57 29.50
N ASN A 355 -32.57 -8.42 28.85
CA ASN A 355 -32.41 -7.08 29.41
C ASN A 355 -31.00 -6.80 29.99
N LYS A 356 -29.97 -7.45 29.44
CA LYS A 356 -28.57 -7.17 29.78
C LYS A 356 -28.06 -6.03 28.90
N LYS A 357 -27.50 -5.00 29.54
CA LYS A 357 -26.91 -3.83 28.87
C LYS A 357 -25.43 -4.01 28.51
N GLU A 358 -24.87 -5.20 28.75
CA GLU A 358 -23.47 -5.52 28.46
C GLU A 358 -23.25 -6.98 28.02
N ILE A 359 -22.22 -7.20 27.20
CA ILE A 359 -21.70 -8.52 26.80
C ILE A 359 -20.20 -8.61 27.04
N ASP A 360 -19.72 -9.77 27.51
CA ASP A 360 -18.29 -10.06 27.73
C ASP A 360 -17.80 -11.07 26.69
N ILE A 361 -16.81 -10.66 25.90
CA ILE A 361 -16.23 -11.47 24.84
C ILE A 361 -14.97 -12.25 25.29
N SER A 362 -14.66 -12.32 26.57
CA SER A 362 -13.49 -13.09 27.06
C SER A 362 -13.60 -14.60 26.81
N ASN A 363 -14.81 -15.14 26.63
CA ASN A 363 -15.07 -16.57 26.46
C ASN A 363 -15.61 -16.91 25.05
N ILE A 364 -14.91 -16.46 24.01
CA ILE A 364 -15.27 -16.78 22.62
C ILE A 364 -14.99 -18.27 22.32
N PRO A 365 -15.83 -18.94 21.52
CA PRO A 365 -15.58 -20.30 21.04
C PRO A 365 -14.17 -20.48 20.42
N PRO A 366 -13.42 -21.55 20.75
CA PRO A 366 -12.06 -21.77 20.24
C PRO A 366 -11.96 -21.82 18.71
N GLU A 367 -13.03 -22.21 18.03
CA GLU A 367 -13.16 -22.26 16.57
C GLU A 367 -13.13 -20.88 15.88
N LEU A 368 -13.35 -19.79 16.62
CA LEU A 368 -13.21 -18.41 16.15
C LEU A 368 -11.82 -17.82 16.47
N LEU A 369 -10.96 -18.59 17.13
CA LEU A 369 -9.60 -18.22 17.48
C LEU A 369 -8.60 -18.99 16.61
N TYR A 370 -7.43 -18.43 16.40
CA TYR A 370 -6.34 -19.13 15.74
C TYR A 370 -5.78 -20.25 16.62
N PRO A 371 -5.51 -21.45 16.05
CA PRO A 371 -4.98 -22.58 16.80
C PRO A 371 -3.49 -22.42 17.16
N ASN A 372 -2.73 -21.59 16.44
CA ASN A 372 -1.31 -21.35 16.69
C ASN A 372 -1.08 -19.98 17.36
N LEU A 373 -0.41 -20.01 18.52
CA LEU A 373 -0.07 -18.85 19.35
C LEU A 373 1.00 -17.93 18.75
N ASP A 374 1.86 -18.46 17.87
CA ASP A 374 3.05 -17.75 17.34
C ASP A 374 2.77 -16.91 16.08
N ARG A 375 1.51 -16.81 15.66
CA ARG A 375 1.17 -16.30 14.33
C ARG A 375 1.01 -14.79 14.24
N PHE A 376 0.92 -14.07 15.35
CA PHE A 376 0.71 -12.63 15.30
C PHE A 376 2.02 -11.90 14.98
N ALA A 377 2.18 -11.53 13.70
CA ALA A 377 3.36 -10.91 13.11
C ALA A 377 3.30 -9.37 13.15
N VAL A 378 2.46 -8.78 14.01
CA VAL A 378 2.57 -7.34 14.29
C VAL A 378 3.82 -7.12 15.13
N ASN A 379 4.82 -6.47 14.54
CA ASN A 379 6.04 -6.12 15.24
C ASN A 379 5.78 -5.02 16.29
N GLN A 380 4.90 -4.07 15.98
CA GLN A 380 4.58 -2.95 16.86
C GLN A 380 3.24 -2.29 16.53
N PHE A 381 2.59 -1.66 17.51
CA PHE A 381 1.41 -0.79 17.33
C PHE A 381 1.14 0.07 18.58
N GLU A 382 0.26 1.07 18.50
CA GLU A 382 -0.21 1.85 19.65
C GLU A 382 -1.71 1.60 19.91
N LEU A 383 -2.12 1.50 21.17
CA LEU A 383 -3.52 1.37 21.59
C LEU A 383 -3.96 2.61 22.38
N TYR A 384 -5.12 3.17 22.01
CA TYR A 384 -5.64 4.40 22.62
C TYR A 384 -6.78 4.09 23.58
N CYS A 385 -6.62 4.54 24.81
CA CYS A 385 -7.47 4.19 25.93
C CYS A 385 -7.89 5.43 26.70
N GLU A 386 -9.15 5.51 27.10
CA GLU A 386 -9.63 6.42 28.13
C GLU A 386 -9.67 5.69 29.47
N MET A 387 -9.22 6.34 30.54
CA MET A 387 -9.35 5.81 31.91
C MET A 387 -10.55 6.45 32.59
N LYS A 388 -11.49 5.62 33.05
CA LYS A 388 -12.71 6.05 33.76
C LYS A 388 -12.63 5.66 35.25
N ASN A 389 -13.10 6.57 36.11
CA ASN A 389 -13.00 6.55 37.58
C ASN A 389 -14.32 6.13 38.29
N PHE A 390 -14.41 5.65 39.54
CA PHE A 390 -13.44 5.24 40.58
C PHE A 390 -14.06 4.18 41.53
N GLY A 391 -13.37 3.06 41.71
CA GLY A 391 -13.45 2.16 42.87
C GLY A 391 -12.01 1.73 43.22
N GLU A 392 -11.80 0.56 43.82
CA GLU A 392 -10.42 0.04 44.01
C GLU A 392 -9.72 -0.34 42.68
N GLN A 393 -10.44 -0.43 41.56
CA GLN A 393 -9.86 -0.81 40.26
C GLN A 393 -10.24 0.15 39.11
N PRO A 394 -9.27 0.56 38.26
CA PRO A 394 -9.52 1.41 37.10
C PRO A 394 -10.27 0.64 35.99
N VAL A 395 -11.25 1.29 35.35
CA VAL A 395 -11.90 0.78 34.14
C VAL A 395 -11.27 1.42 32.91
N ILE A 396 -10.80 0.58 31.98
CA ILE A 396 -10.22 1.02 30.71
C ILE A 396 -11.31 1.00 29.64
N SER A 397 -11.41 2.05 28.84
CA SER A 397 -12.25 2.08 27.64
C SER A 397 -11.39 2.34 26.42
N ILE A 398 -11.54 1.54 25.36
CA ILE A 398 -10.92 1.85 24.07
C ILE A 398 -11.67 3.02 23.43
N VAL A 399 -10.93 3.98 22.87
CA VAL A 399 -11.52 5.13 22.14
C VAL A 399 -11.83 4.73 20.69
N PRO A 400 -12.69 5.44 19.93
CA PRO A 400 -13.13 5.00 18.60
C PRO A 400 -11.97 4.97 17.62
N ASN A 401 -11.08 5.97 17.71
CA ASN A 401 -9.84 6.01 16.94
C ASN A 401 -8.79 4.99 17.43
N THR A 402 -9.23 3.96 18.17
CA THR A 402 -8.61 2.68 18.58
C THR A 402 -7.08 2.65 18.78
N GLY A 403 -6.29 3.03 17.79
CA GLY A 403 -4.84 3.01 17.86
C GLY A 403 -4.15 3.45 16.57
N SER A 404 -2.83 3.23 16.52
CA SER A 404 -2.01 3.33 15.30
C SER A 404 -1.24 2.03 15.07
N ASP A 405 -0.81 1.80 13.83
CA ASP A 405 -0.06 0.64 13.36
C ASP A 405 1.43 0.66 13.75
N MET A 406 1.93 1.69 14.44
CA MET A 406 3.35 1.80 14.80
C MET A 406 3.58 2.67 16.04
N ILE A 407 4.49 2.26 16.91
CA ILE A 407 4.96 3.09 18.02
C ILE A 407 5.62 4.35 17.46
N GLY A 408 5.34 5.51 18.05
CA GLY A 408 5.97 6.77 17.67
C GLY A 408 5.06 7.70 16.87
N LYS A 409 3.99 7.19 16.25
CA LYS A 409 3.07 8.03 15.44
C LYS A 409 2.36 9.09 16.26
N SER A 410 1.84 8.72 17.43
CA SER A 410 1.10 9.66 18.30
C SER A 410 2.00 10.70 18.95
N ILE A 411 3.17 10.27 19.44
CA ILE A 411 4.11 11.13 20.14
C ILE A 411 4.95 11.97 19.17
N GLY A 412 5.09 11.57 17.91
CA GLY A 412 6.04 12.16 16.95
C GLY A 412 5.97 13.69 16.85
N ARG A 413 4.77 14.27 16.80
CA ARG A 413 4.59 15.75 16.76
C ARG A 413 4.88 16.48 18.08
N PHE A 414 5.02 15.73 19.16
CA PHE A 414 5.25 16.22 20.52
C PHE A 414 6.61 15.79 21.08
N ALA A 415 7.33 14.91 20.38
CA ALA A 415 8.55 14.28 20.89
C ALA A 415 9.60 15.32 21.28
N SER A 416 9.78 16.40 20.52
CA SER A 416 10.73 17.47 20.88
C SER A 416 10.37 18.23 22.17
N TYR A 417 9.16 18.03 22.73
CA TYR A 417 8.74 18.69 23.96
C TYR A 417 9.22 17.95 25.22
N PHE A 418 9.62 16.69 25.10
CA PHE A 418 9.97 15.84 26.23
C PHE A 418 11.40 15.30 26.07
N LEU A 419 12.23 15.45 27.11
CA LEU A 419 13.63 14.98 27.07
C LEU A 419 13.75 13.44 27.04
N ASN A 420 12.76 12.73 27.59
CA ASN A 420 12.75 11.27 27.75
C ASN A 420 11.88 10.55 26.70
N SER A 421 11.48 11.22 25.60
CA SER A 421 10.64 10.61 24.55
C SER A 421 11.43 9.97 23.41
N ASN A 422 12.75 9.83 23.53
CA ASN A 422 13.55 9.06 22.58
C ASN A 422 13.21 7.58 22.73
N ILE A 423 12.24 7.14 21.93
CA ILE A 423 11.94 5.73 21.73
C ILE A 423 12.86 5.27 20.61
N GLU A 424 13.65 4.22 20.84
CA GLU A 424 14.39 3.55 19.78
C GLU A 424 13.37 2.83 18.89
N LEU A 425 13.12 3.38 17.69
CA LEU A 425 12.07 2.89 16.77
C LEU A 425 12.59 1.84 15.78
N ASP A 426 13.91 1.70 15.64
CA ASP A 426 14.56 0.79 14.70
C ASP A 426 14.64 -0.64 15.26
N SER A 427 13.49 -1.31 15.32
CA SER A 427 13.36 -2.69 15.78
C SER A 427 13.56 -3.70 14.63
N ARG A 428 14.80 -3.99 14.25
CA ARG A 428 15.27 -5.11 13.38
C ARG A 428 14.68 -5.24 11.95
N VAL A 429 13.62 -4.52 11.59
CA VAL A 429 13.13 -4.31 10.22
C VAL A 429 13.71 -3.00 9.73
N ASP A 430 14.23 -2.97 8.50
CA ASP A 430 14.71 -1.75 7.85
C ASP A 430 13.53 -0.84 7.47
N ASN A 431 12.96 -0.21 8.49
CA ASN A 431 12.02 0.87 8.33
C ASN A 431 12.75 2.12 7.85
N VAL A 432 12.14 2.80 6.90
CA VAL A 432 12.63 4.04 6.30
C VAL A 432 11.59 5.11 6.59
N GLU A 433 11.98 6.14 7.33
CA GLU A 433 11.11 7.29 7.58
C GLU A 433 10.89 8.04 6.27
N LEU A 434 9.64 8.09 5.82
CA LEU A 434 9.25 8.77 4.61
C LEU A 434 8.86 10.22 4.92
N ILE A 435 9.65 11.16 4.40
CA ILE A 435 9.45 12.58 4.63
C ILE A 435 9.08 13.25 3.31
N GLU A 436 7.88 13.82 3.24
CA GLU A 436 7.39 14.56 2.06
C GLU A 436 6.65 15.82 2.50
N PHE A 437 6.76 16.90 1.74
CA PHE A 437 5.90 18.07 1.92
C PHE A 437 4.43 17.71 1.58
N PRO A 438 3.46 17.96 2.48
CA PRO A 438 2.10 17.48 2.28
C PRO A 438 1.39 18.22 1.15
N SER A 439 0.45 17.56 0.47
CA SER A 439 -0.28 18.17 -0.66
C SER A 439 -1.15 19.35 -0.28
N ASP A 440 -1.57 19.43 0.98
CA ASP A 440 -2.25 20.58 1.57
C ASP A 440 -1.42 21.07 2.76
N ASN A 441 -0.99 22.33 2.70
CA ASN A 441 -0.07 22.92 3.66
C ASN A 441 -0.62 23.00 5.10
N LYS A 442 -1.95 22.89 5.29
CA LYS A 442 -2.57 22.80 6.63
C LYS A 442 -2.08 21.58 7.42
N ASN A 443 -1.68 20.52 6.72
CA ASN A 443 -1.26 19.27 7.33
C ASN A 443 0.15 19.36 7.96
N LEU A 444 0.95 20.38 7.62
CA LEU A 444 2.26 20.63 8.27
C LEU A 444 2.15 20.79 9.79
N ASN A 445 1.04 21.36 10.26
CA ASN A 445 0.76 21.51 11.70
C ASN A 445 0.64 20.16 12.43
N VAL A 446 0.34 19.08 11.70
CA VAL A 446 0.26 17.70 12.21
C VAL A 446 1.52 16.90 11.86
N MET A 447 2.14 17.19 10.72
CA MET A 447 3.32 16.48 10.21
C MET A 447 4.62 16.78 10.95
N SER A 448 4.76 17.99 11.49
CA SER A 448 5.95 18.46 12.22
C SER A 448 6.34 17.48 13.34
N SER A 449 7.27 16.57 13.04
CA SER A 449 7.61 15.42 13.88
C SER A 449 9.11 15.33 14.10
N HIS A 450 9.50 14.67 15.19
CA HIS A 450 10.86 14.19 15.35
C HIS A 450 11.00 12.86 14.59
N HIS A 451 11.97 12.80 13.68
CA HIS A 451 12.25 11.63 12.86
C HIS A 451 13.14 10.67 13.66
N GLY A 452 12.53 9.61 14.21
CA GLY A 452 13.20 8.68 15.13
C GLY A 452 13.87 7.47 14.49
N HIS A 453 13.72 7.27 13.19
CA HIS A 453 14.37 6.20 12.43
C HIS A 453 15.70 6.68 11.84
N SER A 454 16.69 5.79 11.79
CA SER A 454 18.02 6.05 11.22
C SER A 454 17.95 6.28 9.70
N LYS A 455 17.30 5.37 8.97
CA LYS A 455 17.11 5.46 7.51
C LYS A 455 15.96 6.38 7.13
N LYS A 456 16.16 7.21 6.10
CA LYS A 456 15.18 8.21 5.66
C LYS A 456 15.07 8.25 4.13
N LEU A 457 13.86 8.46 3.62
CA LEU A 457 13.61 8.83 2.23
C LEU A 457 12.96 10.20 2.20
N LEU A 458 13.69 11.21 1.74
CA LEU A 458 13.23 12.59 1.72
C LEU A 458 12.78 12.99 0.31
N LEU A 459 11.48 13.00 0.05
CA LEU A 459 10.90 13.40 -1.25
C LEU A 459 10.80 14.93 -1.44
N SER A 460 11.74 15.66 -0.82
CA SER A 460 11.84 17.13 -0.78
C SER A 460 13.32 17.54 -0.96
N TYR A 461 13.74 18.65 -0.35
CA TYR A 461 15.12 19.14 -0.32
C TYR A 461 15.96 18.41 0.74
N GLU A 462 17.17 17.98 0.40
CA GLU A 462 18.07 17.21 1.26
C GLU A 462 19.26 18.06 1.72
N ASP A 463 19.51 18.09 3.04
CA ASP A 463 20.55 18.93 3.67
C ASP A 463 21.95 18.29 3.61
N ASP A 464 22.01 16.97 3.80
CA ASP A 464 23.22 16.16 3.76
C ASP A 464 22.89 14.89 3.00
N PHE A 465 23.60 14.63 1.89
CA PHE A 465 23.51 13.37 1.13
C PHE A 465 24.18 12.23 1.91
N ASP A 466 23.64 11.94 3.09
CA ASP A 466 24.15 10.95 4.03
C ASP A 466 24.10 9.55 3.41
N ILE A 467 25.03 8.69 3.83
CA ILE A 467 25.09 7.29 3.40
C ILE A 467 23.84 6.52 3.81
N ASP A 468 23.21 6.92 4.92
CA ASP A 468 22.00 6.29 5.47
C ASP A 468 20.69 6.76 4.77
N SER A 469 20.76 7.74 3.86
CA SER A 469 19.58 8.18 3.10
C SER A 469 19.25 7.24 1.94
N LEU A 470 17.97 6.92 1.79
CA LEU A 470 17.47 6.10 0.68
C LEU A 470 17.26 6.95 -0.57
N GLU A 471 17.68 6.40 -1.71
CA GLU A 471 17.51 7.06 -3.00
C GLU A 471 16.41 6.41 -3.84
N LEU A 472 15.51 7.24 -4.36
CA LEU A 472 14.37 6.75 -5.12
C LEU A 472 14.77 6.04 -6.42
N ASP A 473 15.91 6.41 -7.03
CA ASP A 473 16.43 5.79 -8.27
C ASP A 473 16.97 4.36 -8.07
N PHE A 474 17.31 3.99 -6.84
CA PHE A 474 17.80 2.66 -6.48
C PHE A 474 16.71 1.78 -5.84
N LEU A 475 15.49 2.29 -5.74
CA LEU A 475 14.35 1.55 -5.18
C LEU A 475 13.64 0.74 -6.28
N VAL A 476 13.55 -0.57 -6.06
CA VAL A 476 12.83 -1.49 -6.94
C VAL A 476 11.66 -2.15 -6.24
N VAL A 477 10.68 -2.59 -7.03
CA VAL A 477 9.47 -3.26 -6.57
C VAL A 477 9.42 -4.67 -7.14
N GLY A 478 9.21 -5.66 -6.28
CA GLY A 478 9.01 -7.06 -6.67
C GLY A 478 7.76 -7.65 -6.01
N VAL A 479 7.46 -8.91 -6.34
CA VAL A 479 6.39 -9.67 -5.68
C VAL A 479 6.92 -10.92 -4.99
N GLU A 480 6.32 -11.32 -3.88
CA GLU A 480 6.60 -12.58 -3.19
C GLU A 480 5.30 -13.35 -2.96
N ARG A 481 5.35 -14.68 -3.10
CA ARG A 481 4.19 -15.54 -2.89
C ARG A 481 4.07 -15.93 -1.41
N VAL A 482 3.03 -15.43 -0.74
CA VAL A 482 2.72 -15.66 0.67
C VAL A 482 1.31 -16.24 0.80
N ASN A 483 1.19 -17.44 1.39
CA ASN A 483 -0.10 -18.13 1.59
C ASN A 483 -0.98 -18.20 0.31
N GLU A 484 -0.41 -18.64 -0.83
CA GLU A 484 -1.09 -18.76 -2.14
C GLU A 484 -1.41 -17.44 -2.88
N HIS A 485 -1.01 -16.28 -2.34
CA HIS A 485 -1.20 -14.98 -2.99
C HIS A 485 0.13 -14.21 -3.13
N TYR A 486 0.20 -13.30 -4.09
CA TYR A 486 1.36 -12.41 -4.25
C TYR A 486 1.22 -11.15 -3.40
N LYS A 487 2.30 -10.72 -2.74
CA LYS A 487 2.45 -9.43 -2.05
C LYS A 487 3.58 -8.64 -2.68
N LEU A 488 3.45 -7.33 -2.79
CA LEU A 488 4.53 -6.46 -3.30
C LEU A 488 5.54 -6.16 -2.19
N TYR A 489 6.83 -6.03 -2.52
CA TYR A 489 7.87 -5.59 -1.59
C TYR A 489 8.79 -4.53 -2.24
N PHE A 490 9.57 -3.83 -1.43
CA PHE A 490 10.60 -2.89 -1.89
C PHE A 490 12.00 -3.38 -1.53
N ARG A 491 12.96 -3.18 -2.42
CA ARG A 491 14.39 -3.45 -2.19
C ARG A 491 15.23 -2.24 -2.57
N ASP A 492 16.18 -1.85 -1.72
CA ASP A 492 17.19 -0.85 -2.07
C ASP A 492 18.39 -1.54 -2.72
N LEU A 493 18.65 -1.24 -3.99
CA LEU A 493 19.73 -1.86 -4.76
C LEU A 493 21.14 -1.54 -4.24
N ARG A 494 21.31 -0.49 -3.42
CA ARG A 494 22.63 -0.11 -2.87
C ARG A 494 23.00 -0.98 -1.66
N THR A 495 22.01 -1.38 -0.88
CA THR A 495 22.19 -2.17 0.35
C THR A 495 21.77 -3.64 0.20
N ASP A 496 21.00 -3.96 -0.85
CA ASP A 496 20.37 -5.25 -1.10
C ASP A 496 19.34 -5.67 -0.03
N LEU A 497 18.84 -4.71 0.75
CA LEU A 497 17.91 -4.96 1.84
C LEU A 497 16.48 -4.66 1.43
N ILE A 498 15.55 -5.49 1.93
CA ILE A 498 14.12 -5.23 1.86
C ILE A 498 13.79 -4.11 2.83
N VAL A 499 13.14 -3.07 2.32
CA VAL A 499 12.82 -1.87 3.10
C VAL A 499 11.32 -1.68 3.21
N ASN A 500 10.88 -1.14 4.35
CA ASN A 500 9.49 -0.74 4.58
C ASN A 500 9.43 0.76 4.86
N PHE A 501 8.43 1.44 4.32
CA PHE A 501 8.24 2.86 4.54
C PHE A 501 7.25 3.10 5.65
N VAL A 502 7.62 4.00 6.56
CA VAL A 502 6.81 4.41 7.71
C VAL A 502 6.80 5.92 7.84
N THR A 503 5.93 6.42 8.71
CA THR A 503 5.94 7.83 9.13
C THR A 503 5.75 7.91 10.64
N THR A 504 6.42 8.83 11.33
CA THR A 504 6.19 9.14 12.75
C THR A 504 5.11 10.21 12.93
N SER A 505 4.01 10.09 12.19
CA SER A 505 2.91 11.05 12.20
C SER A 505 1.54 10.36 12.21
N MET A 506 0.55 11.03 12.80
CA MET A 506 -0.86 10.64 12.80
C MET A 506 -1.59 10.98 11.49
N LEU A 507 -0.89 11.49 10.48
CA LEU A 507 -1.48 11.78 9.18
C LEU A 507 -1.93 10.49 8.48
N ASN A 508 -3.21 10.42 8.13
CA ASN A 508 -3.76 9.29 7.39
C ASN A 508 -3.26 9.30 5.95
N HIS A 509 -2.41 8.34 5.60
CA HIS A 509 -1.84 8.22 4.26
C HIS A 509 -2.89 8.00 3.15
N LYS A 510 -4.09 7.53 3.49
CA LYS A 510 -5.16 7.34 2.50
C LYS A 510 -5.95 8.61 2.20
N SER A 511 -5.87 9.60 3.09
CA SER A 511 -6.62 10.85 2.93
C SER A 511 -6.11 11.65 1.74
N ILE A 512 -7.05 12.16 0.94
CA ILE A 512 -6.77 13.08 -0.16
C ILE A 512 -6.13 14.35 0.41
N GLY A 513 -5.11 14.89 -0.27
CA GLY A 513 -4.44 16.12 0.15
C GLY A 513 -3.36 15.93 1.22
N VAL A 514 -3.01 14.70 1.59
CA VAL A 514 -1.94 14.46 2.57
C VAL A 514 -0.61 14.14 1.88
N PHE A 515 -0.49 12.97 1.23
CA PHE A 515 0.75 12.52 0.58
C PHE A 515 0.58 12.39 -0.95
N SER A 516 1.69 12.48 -1.69
CA SER A 516 1.71 12.18 -3.12
C SER A 516 1.32 10.73 -3.42
N HIS A 517 0.94 10.43 -4.66
CA HIS A 517 0.63 9.06 -5.05
C HIS A 517 1.80 8.08 -4.84
N LEU A 518 3.05 8.54 -5.06
CA LEU A 518 4.25 7.77 -4.74
C LEU A 518 4.32 7.43 -3.26
N ALA A 519 4.28 8.44 -2.38
CA ALA A 519 4.36 8.25 -0.94
C ALA A 519 3.22 7.35 -0.42
N ARG A 520 2.01 7.54 -0.95
CA ARG A 520 0.86 6.67 -0.64
C ARG A 520 1.09 5.22 -1.04
N PHE A 521 1.66 4.97 -2.22
CA PHE A 521 1.98 3.63 -2.68
C PHE A 521 3.03 2.97 -1.78
N LEU A 522 4.12 3.69 -1.46
CA LEU A 522 5.17 3.23 -0.54
C LEU A 522 4.60 2.82 0.82
N LEU A 523 3.78 3.67 1.44
CA LEU A 523 3.15 3.38 2.73
C LEU A 523 2.13 2.23 2.63
N THR A 524 1.31 2.20 1.58
CA THR A 524 0.26 1.17 1.43
C THR A 524 0.83 -0.23 1.24
N VAL A 525 1.90 -0.37 0.44
CA VAL A 525 2.60 -1.65 0.26
C VAL A 525 3.27 -2.10 1.55
N SER A 526 3.93 -1.18 2.26
CA SER A 526 4.63 -1.50 3.53
C SER A 526 3.65 -2.00 4.61
N LEU A 527 2.44 -1.44 4.66
CA LEU A 527 1.39 -1.89 5.59
C LEU A 527 0.78 -3.26 5.24
N GLU A 528 0.89 -3.73 3.99
CA GLU A 528 0.41 -5.08 3.62
C GLU A 528 1.22 -6.20 4.31
N TRP A 529 2.43 -5.89 4.76
CA TRP A 529 3.31 -6.79 5.50
C TRP A 529 3.04 -6.79 7.01
N GLN A 530 2.17 -5.89 7.50
CA GLN A 530 1.77 -5.83 8.89
C GLN A 530 0.40 -6.46 9.08
N ASP A 531 0.25 -7.29 10.12
CA ASP A 531 -1.07 -7.74 10.55
C ASP A 531 -1.87 -6.54 11.10
N ASN A 532 -3.19 -6.52 10.91
CA ASN A 532 -4.03 -5.43 11.44
C ASN A 532 -4.59 -5.79 12.83
N PRO A 533 -4.05 -5.23 13.93
CA PRO A 533 -4.51 -5.53 15.29
C PRO A 533 -5.93 -4.99 15.57
N PHE A 534 -6.44 -4.10 14.72
CA PHE A 534 -7.71 -3.40 14.94
C PHE A 534 -8.91 -4.03 14.22
N SER A 535 -8.72 -5.19 13.59
CA SER A 535 -9.76 -5.91 12.85
C SER A 535 -11.02 -6.20 13.69
N LEU A 536 -10.87 -6.47 15.00
CA LEU A 536 -11.99 -6.64 15.93
C LEU A 536 -12.88 -5.39 16.01
N PHE A 537 -12.30 -4.21 16.15
CA PHE A 537 -13.04 -2.96 16.34
C PHE A 537 -13.84 -2.61 15.09
N ARG A 538 -13.26 -2.83 13.91
CA ARG A 538 -13.99 -2.70 12.65
C ARG A 538 -15.18 -3.66 12.54
N VAL A 539 -15.06 -4.90 13.02
CA VAL A 539 -16.21 -5.83 13.06
C VAL A 539 -17.29 -5.34 14.03
N ILE A 540 -16.90 -4.70 15.14
CA ILE A 540 -17.84 -4.05 16.05
C ILE A 540 -18.54 -2.87 15.36
N GLU A 541 -17.84 -2.04 14.59
CA GLU A 541 -18.42 -0.94 13.82
C GLU A 541 -19.41 -1.42 12.74
N ASN A 542 -19.15 -2.59 12.15
CA ASN A 542 -20.07 -3.21 11.19
C ASN A 542 -21.43 -3.61 11.80
N LEU A 543 -21.61 -3.53 13.12
CA LEU A 543 -22.91 -3.75 13.79
C LEU A 543 -23.83 -2.51 13.75
N ASP A 544 -23.38 -1.38 13.20
CA ASP A 544 -24.12 -0.11 13.18
C ASP A 544 -25.40 -0.12 12.29
N PHE A 545 -25.79 -1.29 11.78
CA PHE A 545 -27.13 -1.54 11.25
C PHE A 545 -28.18 -1.81 12.35
N LEU A 546 -27.75 -2.15 13.58
CA LEU A 546 -28.62 -2.38 14.72
C LEU A 546 -29.02 -1.05 15.39
N PRO A 547 -30.28 -0.86 15.83
CA PRO A 547 -30.72 0.39 16.46
C PRO A 547 -30.18 0.57 17.89
N TYR A 548 -29.78 -0.54 18.54
CA TYR A 548 -29.22 -0.57 19.88
C TYR A 548 -28.16 -1.66 19.98
N ILE A 549 -27.03 -1.33 20.60
CA ILE A 549 -25.93 -2.26 20.85
C ILE A 549 -25.54 -2.13 22.33
N PRO A 550 -25.64 -3.21 23.13
CA PRO A 550 -25.19 -3.21 24.52
C PRO A 550 -23.67 -3.00 24.58
N ARG A 551 -23.17 -2.55 25.74
CA ARG A 551 -21.74 -2.37 25.98
C ARG A 551 -20.97 -3.67 25.69
N ILE A 552 -19.90 -3.61 24.91
CA ILE A 552 -19.05 -4.75 24.58
C ILE A 552 -17.76 -4.65 25.39
N LYS A 553 -17.45 -5.68 26.19
CA LYS A 553 -16.25 -5.71 27.05
C LYS A 553 -15.41 -6.98 26.86
N TYR A 554 -14.13 -6.88 27.17
CA TYR A 554 -13.26 -8.01 27.47
C TYR A 554 -12.86 -7.91 28.94
N LYS A 555 -13.41 -8.78 29.81
CA LYS A 555 -13.23 -8.67 31.26
C LYS A 555 -13.61 -7.26 31.76
N ASN A 556 -12.64 -6.47 32.21
CA ASN A 556 -12.79 -5.09 32.70
C ASN A 556 -12.44 -4.00 31.68
N ILE A 557 -12.12 -4.36 30.43
CA ILE A 557 -11.83 -3.41 29.35
C ILE A 557 -13.09 -3.24 28.49
N ILE A 558 -13.58 -2.02 28.38
CA ILE A 558 -14.69 -1.65 27.50
C ILE A 558 -14.15 -1.47 26.09
N LEU A 559 -14.63 -2.26 25.14
CA LEU A 559 -14.26 -2.21 23.73
C LEU A 559 -15.17 -1.26 22.95
N SER A 560 -16.45 -1.27 23.30
CA SER A 560 -17.44 -0.35 22.75
C SER A 560 -18.46 -0.01 23.83
N GLU A 561 -18.75 1.28 23.96
CA GLU A 561 -19.78 1.76 24.87
C GLU A 561 -21.16 1.32 24.42
N GLU A 562 -22.11 1.34 25.36
CA GLU A 562 -23.53 1.18 25.03
C GLU A 562 -23.92 2.23 23.98
N LYS A 563 -24.44 1.77 22.84
CA LYS A 563 -24.64 2.57 21.62
C LYS A 563 -26.10 2.54 21.19
N TRP A 564 -26.60 3.69 20.76
CA TRP A 564 -27.92 3.86 20.16
C TRP A 564 -27.77 4.53 18.80
N ILE A 565 -28.54 4.04 17.82
CA ILE A 565 -28.55 4.56 16.46
C ILE A 565 -29.96 5.02 16.14
N LEU A 566 -30.07 6.28 15.78
CA LEU A 566 -31.33 6.90 15.40
C LEU A 566 -31.32 7.12 13.89
N SER A 567 -32.20 6.42 13.18
CA SER A 567 -32.44 6.55 11.74
C SER A 567 -33.80 7.20 11.47
N ASP A 568 -34.01 7.68 10.24
CA ASP A 568 -35.31 8.15 9.74
C ASP A 568 -35.95 9.30 10.55
N VAL A 569 -35.13 10.25 11.02
CA VAL A 569 -35.59 11.39 11.83
C VAL A 569 -36.32 12.42 10.99
N ASP A 570 -37.56 12.74 11.35
CA ASP A 570 -38.20 13.97 10.87
C ASP A 570 -37.49 15.19 11.47
N LYS A 571 -36.69 15.87 10.64
CA LYS A 571 -35.88 17.04 11.01
C LYS A 571 -36.72 18.25 11.46
N LYS A 572 -38.04 18.23 11.23
CA LYS A 572 -38.98 19.29 11.65
C LYS A 572 -39.72 18.97 12.94
N ASP A 573 -39.73 17.71 13.38
CA ASP A 573 -40.47 17.28 14.56
C ASP A 573 -39.55 16.86 15.72
N MET A 574 -39.48 17.74 16.73
CA MET A 574 -38.78 17.51 17.99
C MET A 574 -39.37 16.35 18.81
N SER A 575 -40.63 15.97 18.55
CA SER A 575 -41.31 14.88 19.26
C SER A 575 -40.67 13.52 18.96
N THR A 576 -40.11 13.34 17.76
CA THR A 576 -39.41 12.12 17.32
C THR A 576 -38.30 11.71 18.28
N ILE A 577 -37.47 12.66 18.72
CA ILE A 577 -36.36 12.41 19.65
C ILE A 577 -36.88 12.00 21.04
N SER A 578 -37.98 12.61 21.49
CA SER A 578 -38.59 12.28 22.77
C SER A 578 -39.20 10.87 22.76
N GLN A 579 -39.83 10.47 21.65
CA GLN A 579 -40.37 9.12 21.46
C GLN A 579 -39.27 8.06 21.38
N TRP A 580 -38.23 8.30 20.57
CA TRP A 580 -37.07 7.41 20.47
C TRP A 580 -36.38 7.21 21.82
N LYS A 581 -36.15 8.30 22.56
CA LYS A 581 -35.57 8.26 23.90
C LYS A 581 -36.38 7.36 24.84
N LYS A 582 -37.71 7.46 24.81
CA LYS A 582 -38.61 6.64 25.63
C LYS A 582 -38.61 5.17 25.20
N PHE A 583 -38.58 4.90 23.89
CA PHE A 583 -38.64 3.54 23.34
C PHE A 583 -37.37 2.73 23.63
N PHE A 584 -36.18 3.34 23.51
CA PHE A 584 -34.89 2.67 23.71
C PHE A 584 -34.24 2.91 25.09
N ASP A 585 -34.98 3.47 26.05
CA ASP A 585 -34.47 3.82 27.39
C ASP A 585 -33.15 4.64 27.33
N VAL A 586 -33.12 5.64 26.44
CA VAL A 586 -31.91 6.40 26.16
C VAL A 586 -31.63 7.42 27.27
N PRO A 587 -30.42 7.47 27.84
CA PRO A 587 -30.01 8.52 28.76
C PRO A 587 -30.17 9.94 28.19
N SER A 588 -30.37 10.92 29.07
CA SER A 588 -30.43 12.33 28.65
C SER A 588 -29.10 12.89 28.15
N LEU A 589 -28.00 12.46 28.78
CA LEU A 589 -26.66 12.97 28.51
C LEU A 589 -25.86 11.88 27.80
N LEU A 590 -25.38 12.18 26.58
CA LEU A 590 -24.77 11.21 25.67
C LEU A 590 -23.62 11.86 24.91
N TYR A 591 -22.74 11.03 24.34
CA TYR A 591 -21.87 11.46 23.26
C TYR A 591 -22.56 11.24 21.91
N PHE A 592 -22.65 12.30 21.12
CA PHE A 592 -22.96 12.23 19.70
C PHE A 592 -21.67 12.09 18.89
N HIS A 593 -21.66 11.19 17.91
CA HIS A 593 -20.52 10.95 17.04
C HIS A 593 -20.77 11.55 15.65
N LYS A 594 -19.79 12.30 15.15
CA LYS A 594 -19.74 12.81 13.78
C LYS A 594 -18.32 12.62 13.27
N ASP A 595 -18.15 11.70 12.33
CA ASP A 595 -16.82 11.27 11.86
C ASP A 595 -15.93 10.91 13.08
N ASP A 596 -14.73 11.47 13.19
CA ASP A 596 -13.80 11.26 14.32
C ASP A 596 -14.12 12.13 15.56
N GLU A 597 -15.20 12.91 15.53
CA GLU A 597 -15.57 13.84 16.59
C GLU A 597 -16.64 13.29 17.52
N ARG A 598 -16.38 13.41 18.83
CA ARG A 598 -17.36 13.21 19.90
C ARG A 598 -17.79 14.55 20.47
N LEU A 599 -19.10 14.76 20.56
CA LEU A 599 -19.68 15.95 21.18
C LEU A 599 -20.65 15.54 22.29
N LEU A 600 -20.49 16.14 23.47
CA LEU A 600 -21.45 15.95 24.55
C LEU A 600 -22.79 16.64 24.20
N ILE A 601 -23.87 15.89 24.30
CA ILE A 601 -25.24 16.35 24.03
C ILE A 601 -26.10 16.11 25.27
N ASP A 602 -26.85 17.13 25.66
CA ASP A 602 -27.96 16.98 26.60
C ASP A 602 -29.30 17.06 25.86
N LEU A 603 -30.01 15.95 25.78
CA LEU A 603 -31.34 15.86 25.15
C LEU A 603 -32.42 16.65 25.91
N LYS A 604 -32.13 17.17 27.12
CA LYS A 604 -33.01 18.14 27.80
C LYS A 604 -32.81 19.59 27.31
N ASN A 605 -31.70 19.87 26.63
CA ASN A 605 -31.39 21.20 26.12
C ASN A 605 -31.97 21.37 24.70
N SER A 606 -32.93 22.29 24.54
CA SER A 606 -33.59 22.52 23.25
C SER A 606 -32.63 22.96 22.13
N LEU A 607 -31.55 23.68 22.45
CA LEU A 607 -30.56 24.12 21.47
C LEU A 607 -29.69 22.97 20.95
N ASP A 608 -29.43 21.97 21.80
CA ASP A 608 -28.71 20.76 21.40
C ASP A 608 -29.56 19.90 20.48
N VAL A 609 -30.83 19.70 20.84
CA VAL A 609 -31.78 18.95 20.03
C VAL A 609 -31.99 19.62 18.67
N GLN A 610 -32.16 20.95 18.63
CA GLN A 610 -32.21 21.70 17.37
C GLN A 610 -30.93 21.58 16.54
N TRP A 611 -29.76 21.55 17.18
CA TRP A 611 -28.49 21.38 16.48
C TRP A 611 -28.35 19.98 15.87
N ILE A 612 -28.80 18.93 16.57
CA ILE A 612 -28.84 17.55 16.08
C ILE A 612 -29.75 17.41 14.86
N LEU A 613 -30.98 17.96 14.93
CA LEU A 613 -31.93 17.90 13.82
C LEU A 613 -31.43 18.61 12.54
N LYS A 614 -30.48 19.54 12.68
CA LYS A 614 -29.83 20.24 11.55
C LYS A 614 -28.68 19.46 10.93
N GLN A 615 -28.24 18.34 11.50
CA GLN A 615 -27.15 17.55 10.90
C GLN A 615 -27.64 16.90 9.60
N ASN A 616 -26.80 16.96 8.57
CA ASN A 616 -27.10 16.40 7.26
C ASN A 616 -26.54 14.98 7.12
N VAL A 617 -27.05 14.05 7.94
CA VAL A 617 -26.67 12.63 7.95
C VAL A 617 -27.92 11.76 8.01
N ASP A 618 -27.83 10.55 7.46
CA ASP A 618 -28.95 9.58 7.41
C ASP A 618 -29.17 8.88 8.75
N LYS A 619 -28.10 8.71 9.52
CA LYS A 619 -28.10 8.07 10.85
C LYS A 619 -27.36 8.94 11.86
N LEU A 620 -27.89 9.02 13.07
CA LEU A 620 -27.28 9.69 14.20
C LEU A 620 -26.79 8.65 15.20
N HIS A 621 -25.49 8.67 15.49
CA HIS A 621 -24.83 7.68 16.33
C HIS A 621 -24.59 8.28 17.72
N PHE A 622 -25.06 7.60 18.75
CA PHE A 622 -24.91 8.01 20.14
C PHE A 622 -24.25 6.91 20.96
N THR A 623 -23.35 7.28 21.86
CA THR A 623 -22.85 6.36 22.90
C THR A 623 -23.09 6.93 24.28
N ARG A 624 -23.11 6.03 25.25
CA ARG A 624 -23.23 6.37 26.66
C ARG A 624 -22.14 7.34 27.10
N PHE A 625 -22.53 8.34 27.87
CA PHE A 625 -21.63 9.20 28.62
C PHE A 625 -21.68 8.79 30.09
N ASP A 626 -20.56 8.35 30.63
CA ASP A 626 -20.39 8.15 32.06
C ASP A 626 -19.60 9.34 32.61
N LYS A 627 -20.13 10.00 33.64
CA LYS A 627 -19.45 11.12 34.29
C LYS A 627 -18.21 10.59 35.01
N ILE A 628 -17.06 11.17 34.69
CA ILE A 628 -15.77 10.83 35.30
C ILE A 628 -15.50 11.81 36.45
N ASP A 629 -14.93 11.31 37.55
CA ASP A 629 -14.38 12.17 38.60
C ASP A 629 -13.04 12.76 38.14
N GLY A 630 -12.97 14.08 37.99
CA GLY A 630 -11.77 14.80 37.55
C GLY A 630 -11.79 15.18 36.07
N LYS A 631 -10.61 15.33 35.47
CA LYS A 631 -10.44 15.67 34.04
C LYS A 631 -10.47 14.40 33.19
N ASN A 632 -11.03 14.50 31.99
CA ASN A 632 -10.97 13.41 31.01
C ASN A 632 -9.54 13.24 30.50
N CYS A 633 -9.04 12.00 30.48
CA CYS A 633 -7.68 11.69 30.04
C CYS A 633 -7.67 10.50 29.09
N GLU A 634 -6.95 10.67 27.98
CA GLU A 634 -6.64 9.61 27.02
C GLU A 634 -5.17 9.22 27.18
N PHE A 635 -4.90 7.92 27.28
CA PHE A 635 -3.60 7.31 27.37
C PHE A 635 -3.32 6.49 26.11
N ILE A 636 -2.08 6.58 25.63
CA ILE A 636 -1.61 5.90 24.43
C ILE A 636 -0.52 4.93 24.85
N PHE A 637 -0.72 3.64 24.58
CA PHE A 637 0.20 2.57 24.97
C PHE A 637 0.82 1.92 23.73
N GLY A 638 2.15 1.96 23.61
CA GLY A 638 2.89 1.23 22.59
C GLY A 638 3.10 -0.24 22.99
N PHE A 639 2.89 -1.15 22.04
CA PHE A 639 3.16 -2.59 22.19
C PHE A 639 4.12 -3.04 21.11
N GLU A 640 5.09 -3.87 21.49
CA GLU A 640 6.10 -4.44 20.58
C GLU A 640 6.20 -5.95 20.80
N ASN A 641 6.35 -6.72 19.73
CA ASN A 641 6.61 -8.16 19.78
C ASN A 641 8.07 -8.48 19.39
N PRO A 642 8.97 -8.71 20.36
CA PRO A 642 10.40 -8.91 20.08
C PRO A 642 10.71 -10.26 19.40
N ARG A 643 9.78 -11.22 19.39
CA ARG A 643 10.02 -12.59 18.90
C ARG A 643 9.84 -12.77 17.39
N ASN A 644 9.22 -11.83 16.68
CA ASN A 644 8.91 -11.95 15.25
C ASN A 644 9.86 -11.21 14.30
N SER A 645 11.11 -10.97 14.74
CA SER A 645 12.17 -10.36 13.94
C SER A 645 12.72 -11.23 12.79
N VAL A 646 11.97 -12.24 12.33
CA VAL A 646 12.38 -13.11 11.23
C VAL A 646 11.73 -12.65 9.92
N TYR A 647 12.12 -11.47 9.44
CA TYR A 647 12.07 -11.17 8.01
C TYR A 647 13.45 -10.82 7.43
N PRO A 648 14.53 -11.59 7.68
CA PRO A 648 15.61 -11.67 6.70
C PRO A 648 15.22 -12.79 5.73
N HIS A 649 14.14 -12.63 4.96
CA HIS A 649 14.13 -13.34 3.70
C HIS A 649 15.13 -12.55 2.85
N SER A 650 16.37 -13.06 2.76
CA SER A 650 17.17 -12.82 1.57
C SER A 650 16.32 -13.33 0.42
N VAL A 651 15.53 -12.43 -0.18
CA VAL A 651 14.79 -12.79 -1.38
C VAL A 651 15.86 -13.23 -2.36
N SER A 652 15.68 -14.41 -2.95
CA SER A 652 16.59 -14.90 -3.99
C SER A 652 16.84 -13.77 -4.97
N GLU A 653 18.10 -13.42 -5.24
CA GLU A 653 18.45 -12.30 -6.13
C GLU A 653 17.58 -12.35 -7.40
N LYS A 654 16.69 -11.36 -7.53
CA LYS A 654 15.85 -11.22 -8.72
C LYS A 654 16.50 -10.25 -9.67
N THR A 655 16.37 -10.51 -10.96
CA THR A 655 16.88 -9.60 -11.97
C THR A 655 16.03 -8.33 -11.97
N VAL A 656 16.70 -7.18 -11.97
CA VAL A 656 16.04 -5.89 -12.09
C VAL A 656 15.78 -5.61 -13.57
N ARG A 657 14.52 -5.52 -13.96
CA ARG A 657 14.09 -5.29 -15.34
C ARG A 657 13.90 -3.79 -15.60
N ARG A 658 14.88 -3.19 -16.27
CA ARG A 658 14.85 -1.79 -16.71
C ARG A 658 14.38 -1.69 -18.17
N ILE A 659 13.44 -0.79 -18.45
CA ILE A 659 13.06 -0.46 -19.83
C ILE A 659 14.09 0.56 -20.35
N GLU A 660 15.18 0.06 -20.91
CA GLU A 660 16.22 0.83 -21.61
C GLU A 660 16.16 0.55 -23.12
N ASN A 661 17.03 1.18 -23.93
CA ASN A 661 16.99 1.06 -25.39
C ASN A 661 17.06 -0.40 -25.90
N ASP A 662 17.80 -1.28 -25.21
CA ASP A 662 17.92 -2.70 -25.59
C ASP A 662 16.75 -3.59 -25.11
N PHE A 663 15.80 -3.04 -24.34
CA PHE A 663 14.62 -3.77 -23.88
C PHE A 663 13.82 -4.39 -25.04
N TYR A 664 13.59 -3.61 -26.09
CA TYR A 664 12.87 -4.07 -27.29
C TYR A 664 13.69 -4.97 -28.20
N LYS A 665 14.99 -5.14 -27.93
CA LYS A 665 15.83 -6.06 -28.69
C LYS A 665 15.73 -7.47 -28.12
N ASP A 666 15.79 -7.57 -26.79
CA ASP A 666 15.95 -8.86 -26.10
C ASP A 666 14.66 -9.38 -25.47
N TYR A 667 13.81 -8.47 -24.96
CA TYR A 667 12.59 -8.81 -24.21
C TYR A 667 11.31 -8.73 -25.04
N VAL A 668 11.28 -7.96 -26.12
CA VAL A 668 10.09 -7.78 -26.94
C VAL A 668 10.39 -8.02 -28.39
N LYS A 669 9.77 -9.02 -28.98
CA LYS A 669 9.82 -9.27 -30.42
C LYS A 669 8.76 -8.40 -31.12
N THR A 670 9.23 -7.37 -31.84
CA THR A 670 8.40 -6.38 -32.52
C THR A 670 7.90 -6.88 -33.89
N PHE A 671 7.10 -6.08 -34.60
CA PHE A 671 6.61 -6.43 -35.93
C PHE A 671 7.71 -6.59 -37.00
N SER A 672 8.91 -6.04 -36.76
CA SER A 672 10.08 -6.20 -37.63
C SER A 672 11.00 -7.33 -37.18
N SER A 673 10.60 -8.12 -36.18
CA SER A 673 11.40 -9.23 -35.66
C SER A 673 11.16 -10.52 -36.45
N ASP A 674 11.91 -11.55 -36.07
CA ASP A 674 11.78 -12.92 -36.57
C ASP A 674 10.51 -13.64 -36.09
N TRP A 675 9.61 -12.97 -35.36
CA TRP A 675 8.37 -13.55 -34.84
C TRP A 675 7.12 -12.80 -35.31
N ILE A 676 6.11 -13.57 -35.72
CA ILE A 676 4.74 -13.11 -35.89
C ILE A 676 3.92 -13.62 -34.71
N TYR A 677 3.28 -12.71 -33.98
CA TYR A 677 2.42 -13.03 -32.85
C TYR A 677 1.03 -12.41 -32.99
N PHE A 678 0.02 -13.25 -32.81
CA PHE A 678 -1.37 -12.81 -32.76
C PHE A 678 -2.17 -13.62 -31.75
N LYS A 679 -3.32 -13.07 -31.36
CA LYS A 679 -4.27 -13.66 -30.42
C LYS A 679 -5.59 -13.90 -31.14
N LEU A 680 -6.14 -15.10 -30.96
CA LEU A 680 -7.47 -15.48 -31.41
C LEU A 680 -8.41 -15.44 -30.19
N TYR A 681 -9.48 -14.65 -30.24
CA TYR A 681 -10.45 -14.50 -29.14
C TYR A 681 -11.78 -15.18 -29.43
N GLY A 682 -12.56 -15.45 -28.38
CA GLY A 682 -13.92 -15.96 -28.50
C GLY A 682 -13.97 -17.43 -28.96
N ILE A 683 -13.02 -18.23 -28.53
CA ILE A 683 -12.94 -19.66 -28.89
C ILE A 683 -13.85 -20.45 -27.96
N ASN A 684 -14.80 -21.18 -28.56
CA ASN A 684 -15.70 -22.05 -27.83
C ASN A 684 -15.05 -23.40 -27.53
N SER A 685 -15.20 -23.88 -26.29
CA SER A 685 -14.76 -25.22 -25.90
C SER A 685 -15.27 -26.35 -26.82
N SER A 686 -16.45 -26.19 -27.43
CA SER A 686 -17.02 -27.18 -28.34
C SER A 686 -16.30 -27.24 -29.71
N THR A 687 -15.72 -26.14 -30.17
CA THR A 687 -15.01 -26.07 -31.47
C THR A 687 -13.51 -26.33 -31.35
N MET A 688 -12.99 -26.44 -30.12
CA MET A 688 -11.56 -26.68 -29.85
C MET A 688 -10.97 -27.93 -30.51
N PRO A 689 -11.64 -29.09 -30.58
CA PRO A 689 -11.09 -30.26 -31.27
C PRO A 689 -10.81 -29.98 -32.75
N GLU A 690 -11.78 -29.40 -33.46
CA GLU A 690 -11.66 -29.05 -34.88
C GLU A 690 -10.63 -27.93 -35.10
N LEU A 691 -10.58 -26.94 -34.21
CA LEU A 691 -9.57 -25.88 -34.28
C LEU A 691 -8.14 -26.45 -34.13
N ARG A 692 -7.93 -27.43 -33.25
CA ARG A 692 -6.63 -28.11 -33.08
C ARG A 692 -6.24 -28.91 -34.32
N GLU A 693 -7.19 -29.59 -34.95
CA GLU A 693 -6.94 -30.30 -36.22
C GLU A 693 -6.54 -29.33 -37.34
N ASN A 694 -7.28 -28.21 -37.48
CA ASN A 694 -6.96 -27.17 -38.46
C ASN A 694 -5.60 -26.51 -38.19
N LEU A 695 -5.27 -26.25 -36.92
CA LEU A 695 -3.96 -25.71 -36.54
C LEU A 695 -2.83 -26.71 -36.84
N LEU A 696 -3.05 -28.00 -36.62
CA LEU A 696 -2.07 -29.03 -36.97
C LEU A 696 -1.81 -29.08 -38.47
N ILE A 697 -2.87 -29.07 -39.29
CA ILE A 697 -2.73 -29.06 -40.76
C ILE A 697 -1.95 -27.83 -41.21
N PHE A 698 -2.34 -26.65 -40.72
CA PHE A 698 -1.69 -25.40 -41.08
C PHE A 698 -0.21 -25.39 -40.68
N THR A 699 0.13 -25.85 -39.48
CA THR A 699 1.51 -25.90 -39.00
C THR A 699 2.36 -26.96 -39.71
N ASP A 700 1.78 -28.12 -40.07
CA ASP A 700 2.43 -29.14 -40.90
C ASP A 700 2.84 -28.57 -42.27
N GLU A 701 1.94 -27.82 -42.93
CA GLU A 701 2.22 -27.17 -44.22
C GLU A 701 3.36 -26.13 -44.09
N LEU A 702 3.28 -25.24 -43.10
CA LEU A 702 4.28 -24.19 -42.93
C LEU A 702 5.69 -24.75 -42.61
N LEU A 703 5.76 -25.83 -41.82
CA LEU A 703 7.02 -26.49 -41.48
C LEU A 703 7.60 -27.25 -42.69
N ALA A 704 6.75 -27.96 -43.46
CA ALA A 704 7.17 -28.68 -44.65
C ALA A 704 7.72 -27.75 -45.75
N GLU A 705 7.08 -26.59 -45.93
CA GLU A 705 7.53 -25.54 -46.85
C GLU A 705 8.74 -24.74 -46.32
N LYS A 706 9.17 -24.98 -45.07
CA LYS A 706 10.24 -24.25 -44.38
C LYS A 706 9.97 -22.75 -44.25
N LEU A 707 8.71 -22.32 -44.20
CA LEU A 707 8.35 -20.91 -43.96
C LEU A 707 8.55 -20.50 -42.50
N VAL A 708 8.39 -21.46 -41.59
CA VAL A 708 8.59 -21.26 -40.15
C VAL A 708 9.63 -22.24 -39.62
N SER A 709 10.44 -21.78 -38.68
CA SER A 709 11.44 -22.61 -37.99
C SER A 709 10.93 -23.15 -36.65
N ASP A 710 9.99 -22.42 -36.04
CA ASP A 710 9.35 -22.71 -34.76
C ASP A 710 7.92 -22.14 -34.75
N PHE A 711 7.01 -22.76 -34.03
CA PHE A 711 5.71 -22.18 -33.71
C PHE A 711 5.25 -22.65 -32.33
N HIS A 712 4.52 -21.86 -31.57
CA HIS A 712 3.91 -22.36 -30.34
C HIS A 712 2.63 -21.63 -29.99
N PHE A 713 1.76 -22.33 -29.25
CA PHE A 713 0.50 -21.77 -28.78
C PHE A 713 0.38 -21.86 -27.25
N VAL A 714 -0.44 -20.97 -26.70
CA VAL A 714 -0.81 -20.93 -25.28
C VAL A 714 -2.30 -20.64 -25.17
N ASN A 715 -3.01 -21.40 -24.35
CA ASN A 715 -4.43 -21.17 -24.06
C ASN A 715 -4.59 -20.13 -22.95
N TYR A 716 -5.51 -19.19 -23.13
CA TYR A 716 -5.86 -18.15 -22.17
C TYR A 716 -7.38 -18.09 -21.98
N ASN A 717 -7.80 -17.46 -20.88
CA ASN A 717 -9.19 -17.15 -20.59
C ASN A 717 -9.31 -15.64 -20.41
N ASP A 718 -9.90 -14.96 -21.39
CA ASP A 718 -10.01 -13.51 -21.42
C ASP A 718 -11.43 -13.09 -20.99
N GLY A 719 -11.70 -13.13 -19.68
CA GLY A 719 -12.96 -12.61 -19.13
C GLY A 719 -14.20 -13.48 -19.38
N GLY A 720 -14.01 -14.79 -19.55
CA GLY A 720 -15.11 -15.77 -19.74
C GLY A 720 -15.08 -16.45 -21.11
N ASP A 721 -14.43 -15.84 -22.11
CA ASP A 721 -14.20 -16.43 -23.43
C ASP A 721 -12.79 -17.03 -23.52
N GLY A 722 -12.69 -18.20 -24.16
CA GLY A 722 -11.39 -18.82 -24.45
C GLY A 722 -10.61 -18.04 -25.51
N SER A 723 -9.29 -17.97 -25.36
CA SER A 723 -8.40 -17.39 -26.37
C SER A 723 -7.15 -18.25 -26.57
N ILE A 724 -6.56 -18.15 -27.77
CA ILE A 724 -5.30 -18.81 -28.11
C ILE A 724 -4.30 -17.76 -28.57
N ARG A 725 -3.10 -17.79 -27.99
CA ARG A 725 -1.97 -16.93 -28.33
C ARG A 725 -1.01 -17.71 -29.23
N LEU A 726 -0.94 -17.36 -30.51
CA LEU A 726 -0.14 -18.06 -31.52
C LEU A 726 1.10 -17.28 -31.93
N ARG A 727 2.25 -17.94 -31.90
CA ARG A 727 3.54 -17.35 -32.26
C ARG A 727 4.22 -18.21 -33.31
N PHE A 728 4.67 -17.58 -34.39
CA PHE A 728 5.40 -18.23 -35.48
C PHE A 728 6.75 -17.55 -35.65
N LYS A 729 7.83 -18.33 -35.65
CA LYS A 729 9.17 -17.86 -35.93
C LYS A 729 9.51 -18.09 -37.39
N ILE A 730 9.87 -17.04 -38.08
CA ILE A 730 10.19 -17.06 -39.51
C ILE A 730 11.51 -17.80 -39.72
N MET A 731 11.63 -18.54 -40.83
CA MET A 731 12.88 -19.20 -41.20
C MET A 731 13.87 -18.23 -41.86
N ASN A 732 13.41 -17.46 -42.85
CA ASN A 732 14.18 -16.45 -43.57
C ASN A 732 13.35 -15.16 -43.76
N GLU A 733 13.98 -14.00 -43.65
CA GLU A 733 13.29 -12.69 -43.76
C GLU A 733 12.57 -12.52 -45.11
N ASP A 734 13.11 -13.09 -46.19
CA ASP A 734 12.50 -13.08 -47.53
C ASP A 734 11.13 -13.77 -47.59
N ASP A 735 10.84 -14.68 -46.65
CA ASP A 735 9.58 -15.43 -46.59
C ASP A 735 8.46 -14.69 -45.84
N PHE A 736 8.74 -13.51 -45.28
CA PHE A 736 7.79 -12.76 -44.43
C PHE A 736 6.46 -12.51 -45.13
N GLU A 737 6.48 -12.01 -46.37
CA GLU A 737 5.24 -11.69 -47.11
C GLU A 737 4.44 -12.95 -47.44
N LYS A 738 5.12 -14.05 -47.82
CA LYS A 738 4.46 -15.32 -48.10
C LYS A 738 3.82 -15.90 -46.84
N LEU A 739 4.53 -15.91 -45.72
CA LEU A 739 4.00 -16.37 -44.43
C LEU A 739 2.83 -15.52 -43.96
N ARG A 740 2.96 -14.19 -44.04
CA ARG A 740 1.90 -13.24 -43.69
C ARG A 740 0.64 -13.49 -44.52
N TYR A 741 0.78 -13.70 -45.83
CA TYR A 741 -0.33 -14.06 -46.71
C TYR A 741 -1.03 -15.34 -46.24
N ARG A 742 -0.27 -16.40 -45.94
CA ARG A 742 -0.81 -17.68 -45.44
C ARG A 742 -1.56 -17.52 -44.11
N ILE A 743 -0.98 -16.78 -43.16
CA ILE A 743 -1.58 -16.53 -41.84
C ILE A 743 -2.90 -15.77 -41.98
N ILE A 744 -2.95 -14.71 -42.80
CA ILE A 744 -4.18 -13.91 -42.99
C ILE A 744 -5.30 -14.77 -43.59
N HIS A 745 -5.02 -15.56 -44.62
CA HIS A 745 -6.03 -16.42 -45.25
C HIS A 745 -6.53 -17.51 -44.29
N TRP A 746 -5.65 -18.05 -43.45
CA TRP A 746 -6.05 -18.98 -42.41
C TRP A 746 -6.93 -18.31 -41.35
N ILE A 747 -6.60 -17.09 -40.92
CA ILE A 747 -7.45 -16.29 -40.03
C ILE A 747 -8.83 -16.02 -40.64
N ASP A 748 -8.89 -15.63 -41.91
CA ASP A 748 -10.16 -15.41 -42.63
C ASP A 748 -11.01 -16.68 -42.66
N PHE A 749 -10.38 -17.84 -42.89
CA PHE A 749 -11.07 -19.13 -42.79
C PHE A 749 -11.65 -19.35 -41.40
N LEU A 750 -10.87 -19.10 -40.34
CA LEU A 750 -11.32 -19.29 -38.95
C LEU A 750 -12.51 -18.38 -38.60
N LEU A 751 -12.46 -17.11 -39.00
CA LEU A 751 -13.54 -16.14 -38.76
C LEU A 751 -14.81 -16.51 -39.54
N ASN A 752 -14.68 -16.84 -40.83
CA ASN A 752 -15.81 -17.22 -41.68
C ASN A 752 -16.52 -18.50 -41.22
N HIS A 753 -15.82 -19.38 -40.49
CA HIS A 753 -16.33 -20.64 -39.96
C HIS A 753 -16.64 -20.57 -38.45
N TYR A 754 -16.59 -19.38 -37.85
CA TYR A 754 -16.90 -19.15 -36.43
C TYR A 754 -16.03 -19.94 -35.44
N PHE A 755 -14.79 -20.29 -35.82
CA PHE A 755 -13.83 -20.90 -34.90
C PHE A 755 -13.29 -19.90 -33.87
N CYS A 756 -13.25 -18.62 -34.23
CA CYS A 756 -12.97 -17.50 -33.34
C CYS A 756 -13.87 -16.31 -33.67
N LYS A 757 -13.96 -15.35 -32.73
CA LYS A 757 -14.78 -14.14 -32.84
C LYS A 757 -13.98 -12.94 -33.34
N ASP A 758 -12.72 -12.84 -32.95
CA ASP A 758 -11.86 -11.69 -33.24
C ASP A 758 -10.38 -12.08 -33.20
N VAL A 759 -9.52 -11.27 -33.83
CA VAL A 759 -8.08 -11.48 -33.91
C VAL A 759 -7.29 -10.18 -33.72
N SER A 760 -6.23 -10.21 -32.91
CA SER A 760 -5.30 -9.08 -32.76
C SER A 760 -3.85 -9.48 -32.96
N PHE A 761 -3.12 -8.75 -33.81
CA PHE A 761 -1.65 -8.84 -33.89
C PHE A 761 -1.01 -8.05 -32.74
N ASN A 762 0.00 -8.61 -32.09
CA ASN A 762 0.63 -8.03 -30.91
C ASN A 762 2.15 -8.21 -30.90
N LEU A 763 2.85 -7.44 -30.06
CA LEU A 763 4.27 -7.63 -29.80
C LEU A 763 4.48 -8.85 -28.89
N TYR A 764 5.48 -9.68 -29.18
CA TYR A 764 5.76 -10.86 -28.36
C TYR A 764 6.73 -10.50 -27.24
N GLU A 765 6.17 -10.25 -26.06
CA GLU A 765 6.93 -10.07 -24.83
C GLU A 765 7.39 -11.42 -24.27
N ARG A 766 8.69 -11.53 -23.99
CA ARG A 766 9.41 -12.75 -23.61
C ARG A 766 9.63 -12.80 -22.11
N GLU A 767 9.32 -13.95 -21.49
CA GLU A 767 9.50 -14.21 -20.05
C GLU A 767 10.93 -14.68 -19.74
N VAL A 768 11.91 -13.82 -20.06
CA VAL A 768 13.35 -14.15 -20.02
C VAL A 768 13.79 -14.72 -18.66
N GLU A 769 13.40 -14.07 -17.57
CA GLU A 769 13.85 -14.38 -16.22
C GLU A 769 13.22 -15.68 -15.70
N ARG A 770 11.96 -15.95 -16.06
CA ARG A 770 11.27 -17.21 -15.71
C ARG A 770 11.98 -18.43 -16.29
N TYR A 771 12.57 -18.29 -17.48
CA TYR A 771 13.21 -19.37 -18.22
C TYR A 771 14.74 -19.27 -18.22
N GLY A 772 15.34 -18.68 -17.18
CA GLY A 772 16.79 -18.78 -16.94
C GLY A 772 17.67 -17.87 -17.78
N GLY A 773 17.12 -16.79 -18.35
CA GLY A 773 17.87 -15.78 -19.11
C GLY A 773 17.82 -15.97 -20.63
N ILE A 774 18.31 -14.97 -21.37
CA ILE A 774 18.17 -14.87 -22.85
C ILE A 774 18.71 -16.12 -23.56
N GLY A 775 19.89 -16.59 -23.16
CA GLY A 775 20.54 -17.74 -23.78
C GLY A 775 19.78 -19.06 -23.60
N PHE A 776 19.06 -19.21 -22.50
CA PHE A 776 18.28 -20.41 -22.19
C PHE A 776 16.84 -20.32 -22.70
N LEU A 777 16.26 -19.12 -22.74
CA LEU A 777 14.93 -18.88 -23.28
C LEU A 777 14.82 -19.34 -24.74
N THR A 778 15.82 -19.10 -25.59
CA THR A 778 15.79 -19.56 -26.98
C THR A 778 15.66 -21.09 -27.08
N VAL A 779 16.25 -21.84 -26.14
CA VAL A 779 16.10 -23.30 -26.04
C VAL A 779 14.70 -23.65 -25.56
N CYS A 780 14.15 -22.89 -24.61
CA CYS A 780 12.78 -23.07 -24.13
C CYS A 780 11.75 -22.78 -25.22
N GLU A 781 11.94 -21.74 -26.06
CA GLU A 781 11.08 -21.42 -27.20
C GLU A 781 11.03 -22.58 -28.21
N ARG A 782 12.19 -23.19 -28.49
CA ARG A 782 12.24 -24.42 -29.30
C ARG A 782 11.49 -25.58 -28.62
N MET A 783 11.65 -25.74 -27.31
CA MET A 783 10.91 -26.76 -26.55
C MET A 783 9.40 -26.49 -26.55
N PHE A 784 8.97 -25.23 -26.45
CA PHE A 784 7.57 -24.83 -26.56
C PHE A 784 6.98 -25.22 -27.91
N SER A 785 7.79 -25.17 -28.98
CA SER A 785 7.38 -25.59 -30.31
C SER A 785 7.24 -27.08 -30.46
N ILE A 786 8.24 -27.83 -29.99
CA ILE A 786 8.19 -29.30 -29.94
C ILE A 786 6.99 -29.76 -29.11
N ASP A 787 6.75 -29.13 -27.96
CA ASP A 787 5.61 -29.43 -27.07
C ASP A 787 4.26 -29.11 -27.72
N SER A 788 4.14 -27.92 -28.36
CA SER A 788 2.92 -27.55 -29.07
C SER A 788 2.59 -28.54 -30.17
N TYR A 789 3.59 -28.96 -30.95
CA TYR A 789 3.41 -29.93 -32.01
C TYR A 789 3.09 -31.33 -31.48
N LEU A 790 3.77 -31.76 -30.41
CA LEU A 790 3.50 -33.01 -29.70
C LEU A 790 2.05 -33.07 -29.24
N VAL A 791 1.56 -32.04 -28.56
CA VAL A 791 0.18 -31.97 -28.05
C VAL A 791 -0.83 -32.06 -29.20
N LEU A 792 -0.62 -31.35 -30.31
CA LEU A 792 -1.50 -31.42 -31.47
C LEU A 792 -1.52 -32.82 -32.10
N LYS A 793 -0.38 -33.48 -32.26
CA LYS A 793 -0.31 -34.86 -32.78
C LYS A 793 -0.94 -35.87 -31.83
N LEU A 794 -0.78 -35.70 -30.50
CA LEU A 794 -1.42 -36.57 -29.50
C LEU A 794 -2.95 -36.45 -29.56
N PHE A 795 -3.49 -35.25 -29.78
CA PHE A 795 -4.92 -35.06 -30.03
C PHE A 795 -5.37 -35.70 -31.34
N SER A 796 -4.65 -35.48 -32.46
CA SER A 796 -5.07 -36.02 -33.76
C SER A 796 -5.04 -37.57 -33.80
N LYS A 797 -4.08 -38.18 -33.10
CA LYS A 797 -4.01 -39.64 -32.91
C LYS A 797 -4.99 -40.18 -31.87
N LYS A 798 -5.81 -39.32 -31.24
CA LYS A 798 -6.78 -39.66 -30.18
C LYS A 798 -6.16 -40.34 -28.96
N VAL A 799 -4.86 -40.10 -28.72
CA VAL A 799 -4.10 -40.60 -27.56
C VAL A 799 -4.37 -39.73 -26.33
N LEU A 800 -4.63 -38.43 -26.54
CA LEU A 800 -4.91 -37.47 -25.49
C LEU A 800 -6.37 -37.03 -25.51
N LYS A 801 -7.03 -37.06 -24.34
CA LYS A 801 -8.39 -36.57 -24.11
C LYS A 801 -8.42 -35.74 -22.82
N VAL A 802 -8.88 -34.50 -22.90
CA VAL A 802 -8.82 -33.54 -21.78
C VAL A 802 -9.57 -34.06 -20.54
N ASP A 803 -10.70 -34.74 -20.74
CA ASP A 803 -11.54 -35.25 -19.65
C ASP A 803 -11.09 -36.62 -19.09
N ASP A 804 -10.01 -37.21 -19.61
CA ASP A 804 -9.46 -38.48 -19.14
C ASP A 804 -8.13 -38.26 -18.41
N TYR A 805 -8.20 -38.34 -17.07
CA TYR A 805 -7.06 -38.24 -16.16
C TYR A 805 -5.87 -39.09 -16.58
N LEU A 806 -6.11 -40.33 -17.04
CA LEU A 806 -5.02 -41.23 -17.38
C LEU A 806 -4.31 -40.75 -18.66
N SER A 807 -5.06 -40.34 -19.68
CA SER A 807 -4.50 -39.81 -20.92
C SER A 807 -3.69 -38.53 -20.71
N VAL A 808 -4.16 -37.62 -19.85
CA VAL A 808 -3.45 -36.38 -19.49
C VAL A 808 -2.15 -36.71 -18.75
N LEU A 809 -2.17 -37.64 -17.80
CA LEU A 809 -0.96 -38.09 -17.12
C LEU A 809 0.04 -38.75 -18.08
N HIS A 810 -0.42 -39.59 -19.02
CA HIS A 810 0.47 -40.14 -20.05
C HIS A 810 1.11 -39.03 -20.89
N SER A 811 0.36 -38.00 -21.29
CA SER A 811 0.94 -36.82 -21.97
C SER A 811 2.01 -36.13 -21.13
N ILE A 812 1.73 -35.89 -19.83
CA ILE A 812 2.69 -35.29 -18.91
C ILE A 812 3.97 -36.13 -18.81
N PHE A 813 3.87 -37.46 -18.70
CA PHE A 813 5.04 -38.35 -18.63
C PHE A 813 5.79 -38.49 -19.96
N ILE A 814 5.10 -38.41 -21.10
CA ILE A 814 5.74 -38.27 -22.42
C ILE A 814 6.56 -36.98 -22.45
N TYR A 815 6.01 -35.86 -21.96
CA TYR A 815 6.71 -34.59 -21.92
C TYR A 815 7.88 -34.58 -20.91
N ILE A 816 7.72 -35.14 -19.72
CA ILE A 816 8.82 -35.33 -18.75
C ILE A 816 9.98 -36.10 -19.39
N ARG A 817 9.65 -37.14 -20.16
CA ARG A 817 10.65 -37.91 -20.91
C ARG A 817 11.32 -37.07 -21.99
N LEU A 818 10.57 -36.25 -22.72
CA LEU A 818 11.10 -35.32 -23.72
C LEU A 818 12.09 -34.31 -23.10
N LEU A 819 11.81 -33.85 -21.88
CA LEU A 819 12.72 -33.02 -21.10
C LEU A 819 13.99 -33.80 -20.64
N GLY A 820 14.00 -35.13 -20.69
CA GLY A 820 15.16 -35.92 -20.28
C GLY A 820 15.46 -35.86 -18.78
N ILE A 821 14.47 -35.54 -17.94
CA ILE A 821 14.63 -35.45 -16.49
C ILE A 821 14.57 -36.85 -15.87
N SER A 822 15.55 -37.19 -15.03
CA SER A 822 15.53 -38.49 -14.32
C SER A 822 14.41 -38.55 -13.25
N PRO A 823 13.80 -39.72 -12.98
CA PRO A 823 12.77 -39.87 -11.95
C PRO A 823 13.23 -39.42 -10.57
N LYS A 824 14.48 -39.74 -10.21
CA LYS A 824 15.08 -39.38 -8.91
C LYS A 824 15.24 -37.88 -8.76
N GLN A 825 15.70 -37.21 -9.82
CA GLN A 825 15.80 -35.76 -9.84
C GLN A 825 14.42 -35.14 -9.71
N LEU A 826 13.47 -35.49 -10.59
CA LEU A 826 12.11 -34.93 -10.55
C LEU A 826 11.40 -35.17 -9.21
N LEU A 827 11.53 -36.36 -8.62
CA LEU A 827 10.94 -36.66 -7.30
C LEU A 827 11.51 -35.76 -6.20
N LYS A 828 12.81 -35.47 -6.25
CA LYS A 828 13.46 -34.55 -5.29
C LYS A 828 12.82 -33.17 -5.40
N LEU A 829 12.74 -32.61 -6.61
CA LEU A 829 12.17 -31.26 -6.83
C LEU A 829 10.70 -31.20 -6.39
N MET A 830 9.91 -32.22 -6.74
CA MET A 830 8.48 -32.27 -6.38
C MET A 830 8.24 -32.41 -4.88
N LYS A 831 9.13 -33.09 -4.13
CA LYS A 831 9.01 -33.24 -2.66
C LYS A 831 9.33 -31.95 -1.92
N ASP A 832 10.28 -31.17 -2.42
CA ASP A 832 10.66 -29.89 -1.81
C ASP A 832 9.51 -28.88 -1.93
N THR A 833 8.73 -28.93 -3.02
CA THR A 833 7.64 -27.99 -3.28
C THR A 833 6.27 -28.46 -2.77
N PHE A 834 5.94 -29.74 -2.94
CA PHE A 834 4.66 -30.29 -2.51
C PHE A 834 4.85 -31.13 -1.26
N THR A 835 4.82 -30.51 -0.07
CA THR A 835 5.11 -31.21 1.20
C THR A 835 3.88 -31.88 1.83
N GLN A 836 2.67 -31.38 1.54
CA GLN A 836 1.42 -31.91 2.10
C GLN A 836 0.98 -33.22 1.42
N ASN A 837 0.06 -33.97 2.03
CA ASN A 837 -0.51 -35.21 1.47
C ASN A 837 -1.97 -35.01 1.01
N ILE A 838 -2.24 -33.94 0.26
CA ILE A 838 -3.57 -33.64 -0.31
C ILE A 838 -3.87 -34.47 -1.57
N TYR A 839 -5.12 -34.58 -1.99
CA TYR A 839 -5.59 -35.38 -3.15
C TYR A 839 -5.30 -36.90 -3.13
N ARG A 840 -4.78 -37.48 -2.03
CA ARG A 840 -4.54 -38.94 -1.91
C ARG A 840 -5.80 -39.79 -2.15
N LYS A 841 -6.98 -39.30 -1.74
CA LYS A 841 -8.26 -39.98 -1.99
C LYS A 841 -8.60 -40.01 -3.48
N SER A 842 -8.47 -38.89 -4.19
CA SER A 842 -8.65 -38.82 -5.64
C SER A 842 -7.66 -39.72 -6.37
N PHE A 843 -6.38 -39.69 -5.98
CA PHE A 843 -5.32 -40.53 -6.55
C PHE A 843 -5.67 -42.03 -6.48
N LYS A 844 -6.15 -42.50 -5.32
CA LYS A 844 -6.54 -43.91 -5.13
C LYS A 844 -7.74 -44.34 -5.96
N LYS A 845 -8.62 -43.42 -6.37
CA LYS A 845 -9.73 -43.73 -7.30
C LYS A 845 -9.20 -44.07 -8.69
N VAL A 846 -8.18 -43.35 -9.16
CA VAL A 846 -7.56 -43.58 -10.47
C VAL A 846 -6.58 -44.77 -10.42
N PHE A 847 -5.80 -44.86 -9.34
CA PHE A 847 -4.80 -45.89 -9.09
C PHE A 847 -5.08 -46.64 -7.78
N PRO A 848 -5.90 -47.70 -7.81
CA PRO A 848 -6.27 -48.44 -6.60
C PRO A 848 -5.10 -49.20 -5.96
N ASN A 849 -4.05 -49.49 -6.72
CA ASN A 849 -2.84 -50.16 -6.24
C ASN A 849 -1.57 -49.67 -6.97
N ASN A 850 -0.41 -49.92 -6.35
CA ASN A 850 0.90 -49.54 -6.92
C ASN A 850 1.24 -50.32 -8.19
N ALA A 851 0.74 -51.56 -8.36
CA ALA A 851 1.01 -52.38 -9.53
C ALA A 851 0.49 -51.74 -10.83
N LYS A 852 -0.70 -51.11 -10.77
CA LYS A 852 -1.24 -50.33 -11.90
C LYS A 852 -0.33 -49.15 -12.25
N VAL A 853 0.13 -48.39 -11.25
CA VAL A 853 1.04 -47.26 -11.47
C VAL A 853 2.33 -47.71 -12.17
N ILE A 854 2.94 -48.79 -11.67
CA ILE A 854 4.17 -49.33 -12.23
C ILE A 854 3.94 -49.79 -13.69
N LYS A 855 2.86 -50.54 -13.94
CA LYS A 855 2.51 -51.01 -15.28
C LYS A 855 2.35 -49.86 -16.29
N GLU A 856 1.68 -48.78 -15.90
CA GLU A 856 1.39 -47.66 -16.80
C GLU A 856 2.61 -46.74 -17.03
N PHE A 857 3.41 -46.46 -15.99
CA PHE A 857 4.38 -45.36 -16.04
C PHE A 857 5.86 -45.78 -16.04
N LYS A 858 6.20 -47.02 -15.68
CA LYS A 858 7.59 -47.49 -15.67
C LYS A 858 8.26 -47.40 -17.05
N GLN A 859 7.50 -47.67 -18.12
CA GLN A 859 7.96 -47.64 -19.50
C GLN A 859 8.56 -46.30 -19.96
N TYR A 860 8.19 -45.17 -19.34
CA TYR A 860 8.69 -43.86 -19.73
C TYR A 860 10.16 -43.65 -19.37
N PHE A 861 10.74 -44.48 -18.49
CA PHE A 861 12.09 -44.29 -17.97
C PHE A 861 13.08 -45.43 -18.31
N GLU A 862 12.63 -46.55 -18.89
CA GLU A 862 13.46 -47.74 -19.07
C GLU A 862 13.92 -48.02 -20.52
N ASP A 863 13.10 -47.68 -21.52
CA ASP A 863 13.36 -48.09 -22.91
C ASP A 863 13.53 -46.87 -23.80
N GLN A 864 14.70 -46.68 -24.42
CA GLN A 864 15.02 -45.50 -25.26
C GLN A 864 14.22 -45.46 -26.58
N SER A 865 13.66 -46.58 -27.04
CA SER A 865 13.21 -46.76 -28.44
C SER A 865 11.69 -46.70 -28.69
N LYS A 866 10.86 -46.60 -27.64
CA LYS A 866 9.41 -46.95 -27.71
C LYS A 866 8.41 -45.87 -28.12
N PHE A 867 8.85 -44.66 -28.49
CA PHE A 867 7.93 -43.55 -28.77
C PHE A 867 8.04 -43.07 -30.21
N ASP A 868 7.34 -43.74 -31.13
CA ASP A 868 7.25 -43.38 -32.56
C ASP A 868 6.84 -41.92 -32.77
N ILE A 869 6.04 -41.37 -31.84
CA ILE A 869 5.63 -39.97 -31.84
C ILE A 869 6.83 -39.01 -31.78
N PHE A 870 7.93 -39.37 -31.11
CA PHE A 870 9.14 -38.54 -31.09
C PHE A 870 9.84 -38.54 -32.44
N ASN A 871 9.87 -39.68 -33.14
CA ASN A 871 10.43 -39.74 -34.50
C ASN A 871 9.63 -38.85 -35.47
N GLU A 872 8.31 -38.74 -35.30
CA GLU A 872 7.48 -37.82 -36.09
C GLU A 872 7.73 -36.36 -35.71
N VAL A 873 7.82 -36.04 -34.41
CA VAL A 873 8.07 -34.68 -33.94
C VAL A 873 9.46 -34.19 -34.37
N PHE A 874 10.51 -34.98 -34.16
CA PHE A 874 11.90 -34.61 -34.49
C PHE A 874 12.23 -34.63 -35.99
N LYS A 875 11.34 -35.14 -36.86
CA LYS A 875 11.48 -34.92 -38.32
C LYS A 875 11.24 -33.47 -38.70
N SER A 876 10.38 -32.78 -37.96
CA SER A 876 9.94 -31.42 -38.26
C SER A 876 10.75 -30.35 -37.52
N PHE A 877 11.60 -30.72 -36.56
CA PHE A 877 12.42 -29.80 -35.78
C PHE A 877 13.89 -30.26 -35.71
N SER A 878 14.82 -29.30 -35.74
CA SER A 878 16.24 -29.60 -35.51
C SER A 878 16.49 -30.15 -34.09
N PRO A 879 17.51 -31.01 -33.89
CA PRO A 879 17.86 -31.53 -32.57
C PRO A 879 18.19 -30.43 -31.56
N ILE A 880 17.77 -30.59 -30.31
CA ILE A 880 18.20 -29.74 -29.20
C ILE A 880 19.52 -30.30 -28.65
N GLU A 881 20.63 -29.60 -28.91
CA GLU A 881 21.98 -30.05 -28.53
C GLU A 881 22.36 -29.75 -27.07
N LYS A 882 21.58 -28.95 -26.34
CA LYS A 882 21.90 -28.52 -24.97
C LYS A 882 21.24 -29.39 -23.91
N HIS A 883 22.04 -29.88 -22.95
CA HIS A 883 21.53 -30.42 -21.70
C HIS A 883 20.91 -29.31 -20.86
N PHE A 884 19.67 -29.53 -20.41
CA PHE A 884 19.00 -28.63 -19.50
C PHE A 884 19.51 -28.85 -18.07
N GLU A 885 20.25 -27.90 -17.52
CA GLU A 885 20.43 -27.83 -16.06
C GLU A 885 19.18 -27.22 -15.44
N TYR A 886 18.29 -28.07 -14.96
CA TYR A 886 17.00 -27.62 -14.47
C TYR A 886 17.04 -27.05 -13.04
N LYS A 887 16.60 -25.81 -12.88
CA LYS A 887 16.13 -25.28 -11.58
C LYS A 887 14.67 -25.71 -11.31
N ASN A 888 14.27 -25.81 -10.04
CA ASN A 888 12.92 -26.25 -9.63
C ASN A 888 11.80 -25.47 -10.33
N ASP A 889 11.88 -24.14 -10.30
CA ASP A 889 10.83 -23.26 -10.80
C ASP A 889 10.63 -23.34 -12.32
N MET A 890 11.72 -23.64 -13.03
CA MET A 890 11.70 -23.80 -14.48
C MET A 890 10.99 -25.09 -14.88
N ILE A 891 11.19 -26.19 -14.15
CA ILE A 891 10.45 -27.44 -14.41
C ILE A 891 8.97 -27.25 -14.16
N HIS A 892 8.59 -26.60 -13.07
CA HIS A 892 7.18 -26.30 -12.81
C HIS A 892 6.60 -25.42 -13.92
N SER A 893 7.33 -24.41 -14.39
CA SER A 893 6.90 -23.58 -15.51
C SER A 893 6.74 -24.38 -16.81
N LEU A 894 7.66 -25.29 -17.12
CA LEU A 894 7.56 -26.15 -18.31
C LEU A 894 6.38 -27.11 -18.23
N LEU A 895 6.15 -27.74 -17.07
CA LEU A 895 5.00 -28.63 -16.85
C LEU A 895 3.67 -27.85 -16.88
N HIS A 896 3.64 -26.66 -16.27
CA HIS A 896 2.52 -25.74 -16.33
C HIS A 896 2.16 -25.41 -17.78
N MET A 897 3.15 -25.02 -18.60
CA MET A 897 2.92 -24.67 -20.00
C MET A 897 2.49 -25.88 -20.85
N HIS A 898 2.94 -27.10 -20.53
CA HIS A 898 2.45 -28.32 -21.18
C HIS A 898 0.97 -28.57 -20.84
N MET A 899 0.63 -28.54 -19.55
CA MET A 899 -0.77 -28.69 -19.08
C MET A 899 -1.68 -27.58 -19.64
N ASN A 900 -1.18 -26.35 -19.74
CA ASN A 900 -1.88 -25.25 -20.38
C ASN A 900 -2.25 -25.58 -21.83
N ARG A 901 -1.31 -26.12 -22.64
CA ARG A 901 -1.57 -26.49 -24.05
C ARG A 901 -2.61 -27.59 -24.19
N ILE A 902 -2.67 -28.53 -23.23
CA ILE A 902 -3.72 -29.55 -23.16
C ILE A 902 -5.10 -28.90 -22.90
N GLY A 903 -5.13 -27.80 -22.14
CA GLY A 903 -6.34 -27.13 -21.67
C GLY A 903 -6.63 -27.35 -20.18
N ILE A 904 -5.61 -27.73 -19.39
CA ILE A 904 -5.71 -27.90 -17.94
C ILE A 904 -5.28 -26.58 -17.27
N PHE A 905 -6.19 -25.99 -16.49
CA PHE A 905 -5.99 -24.72 -15.79
C PHE A 905 -5.78 -24.90 -14.27
N SER A 906 -5.42 -23.82 -13.58
CA SER A 906 -4.83 -23.77 -12.23
C SER A 906 -5.49 -24.63 -11.14
N LEU A 907 -6.82 -24.72 -11.09
CA LEU A 907 -7.53 -25.53 -10.09
C LEU A 907 -7.25 -27.04 -10.24
N ASN A 908 -7.18 -27.54 -11.47
CA ASN A 908 -6.92 -28.95 -11.77
C ASN A 908 -5.42 -29.24 -11.85
N GLU A 909 -4.62 -28.25 -12.26
CA GLU A 909 -3.16 -28.36 -12.40
C GLU A 909 -2.48 -28.86 -11.12
N LYS A 910 -2.86 -28.30 -9.96
CA LYS A 910 -2.30 -28.69 -8.66
C LYS A 910 -2.53 -30.17 -8.38
N GLU A 911 -3.73 -30.69 -8.68
CA GLU A 911 -4.05 -32.11 -8.49
C GLU A 911 -3.16 -33.01 -9.36
N TYR A 912 -2.96 -32.67 -10.64
CA TYR A 912 -2.07 -33.42 -11.54
C TYR A 912 -0.62 -33.42 -11.06
N LEU A 913 -0.11 -32.30 -10.57
CA LEU A 913 1.25 -32.22 -10.01
C LEU A 913 1.41 -33.12 -8.76
N TYR A 914 0.40 -33.16 -7.88
CA TYR A 914 0.40 -34.13 -6.77
C TYR A 914 0.37 -35.58 -7.27
N PHE A 915 -0.37 -35.88 -8.34
CA PHE A 915 -0.40 -37.24 -8.91
C PHE A 915 0.94 -37.63 -9.51
N VAL A 916 1.62 -36.72 -10.22
CA VAL A 916 2.99 -36.93 -10.72
C VAL A 916 3.94 -37.26 -9.56
N ARG A 917 3.90 -36.49 -8.46
CA ARG A 917 4.69 -36.79 -7.26
C ARG A 917 4.39 -38.19 -6.72
N TYR A 918 3.11 -38.56 -6.58
CA TYR A 918 2.72 -39.87 -6.05
C TYR A 918 3.13 -41.04 -6.96
N ILE A 919 3.05 -40.87 -8.29
CA ILE A 919 3.54 -41.85 -9.26
C ILE A 919 5.05 -42.04 -9.10
N LEU A 920 5.81 -40.95 -9.03
CA LEU A 920 7.26 -40.99 -8.84
C LEU A 920 7.66 -41.62 -7.49
N GLU A 921 6.91 -41.38 -6.41
CA GLU A 921 7.12 -42.07 -5.12
C GLU A 921 6.98 -43.58 -5.25
N VAL A 922 5.96 -44.05 -5.99
CA VAL A 922 5.74 -45.48 -6.23
C VAL A 922 6.85 -46.08 -7.08
N LEU A 923 7.25 -45.42 -8.17
CA LEU A 923 8.32 -45.89 -9.05
C LEU A 923 9.68 -45.95 -8.33
N ASN A 924 10.03 -44.91 -7.58
CA ASN A 924 11.28 -44.87 -6.80
C ASN A 924 11.30 -45.91 -5.68
N ASN A 925 10.16 -46.21 -5.05
CA ASN A 925 10.10 -47.31 -4.08
C ASN A 925 10.28 -48.67 -4.77
N TYR A 926 9.67 -48.87 -5.95
CA TYR A 926 9.84 -50.10 -6.71
C TYR A 926 11.31 -50.37 -7.08
N GLU A 927 12.05 -49.36 -7.55
CA GLU A 927 13.50 -49.45 -7.86
C GLU A 927 14.41 -49.66 -6.63
N LYS A 928 13.93 -49.32 -5.42
CA LYS A 928 14.72 -49.49 -4.19
C LYS A 928 14.59 -50.87 -3.58
N TYR A 929 13.48 -51.56 -3.84
CA TYR A 929 13.12 -52.83 -3.21
C TYR A 929 13.07 -54.02 -4.18
N ASN A 930 13.24 -53.79 -5.48
CA ASN A 930 13.51 -54.78 -6.53
C ASN A 930 14.71 -54.32 -7.34
#